data_AF-A0A1C6AW80-F1
#
_entry.id   AF-A0A1C6AW80-F1
#
_cell.length_a   1.000
_cell.length_b   1.000
_cell.length_c   1.000
_cell.angle_alpha   90.00
_cell.angle_beta   90.00
_cell.angle_gamma   90.00
#
_symmetry.space_group_name_H-M   'P 1'
#
loop_
_entity.id
_entity.type
_entity.pdbx_description
1 polymer ?
#
loop_
_entity_poly.entity_id
_entity_poly.type
_entity_poly.pdbx_seq_one_letter_code
_entity_poly.pdbx_strand_id
1 'polypeptide(L)'
;MARLIVKSPYYKCGGNTSLSGYLRYIATRERVELLPDDRPPTRKQEQFITKLVKDFPDSKKLYEYEDYIEKPTKANASALITMALESNWDKLSTVEGYTGYIATRPRAERLGSHGLFGDADSVDLESAMSELEQYTGNVWTHIISLKREDAVRLGYDNAKAWRNLLRANRNDIAAAMNIPPNDFRWYAAFHDEGDHPHVHMMAWSTVPGEAYLTRDGIRNIKSTLTNQIFKQEMLHTYEQKSQSRDELVREARRAIRQLTQEMSWSICTEPAIEQKMAQLAGQLETVKGKKSYGYLPKSVKKTVGAIVDKLEELPAVRACYDQWCVLQSEVENYYHDKLRERKKLSQEKEFRQIKSAVIQEAERIRLGAVTFEDADLSNNDEPEQVQGESYACWELRQIVRDASLPLADRDEAAEELERLAERGDTHAQYLIGQLYRDGPLLISDIQKAKRWLVLAAEQNLTAAQYSLGKLLLSDDMEVRDPDEGIRWLKQAAESRDHFAAYRLGKEYLTGEVVIKDTAKAVEWFTQSAEAGNQYAQYMLGKLYLTGQGVAQNQAQAMDWFSRSAAQGNQYAQFFLEHQNGFRPPSVMLATTHLLHHMSRIFEDHSLPQSGTGLQVDSKLRRKIQEKKIAMGHKPDDHVEPPKVAHKSMTILNEEQLDTFLAAVEQDPIWKDFFYTELTTGLRLGEICGLMWSDFDPRKGTLNISRTLHKEKGGRLVTGGTKTYAGTRKIILPDSTAERLRSRKKYSCSVWVFHNPLRPEAPMNPTTAYHQLKKILAEHDLPDLRFHDLRHTFATHALSNGVDAKTLSGILGHTKASFTVDTYTHTTTDMHRKAAEIVGGFLSDYLGEEMAPWQSAETAATAAST
;
A
#
# COMPACT_ATOMS: atom_id res chain seq x y z
N MET A 1 2.89 11.54 -30.38
CA MET A 1 3.91 11.85 -29.36
C MET A 1 4.97 12.74 -29.98
N ALA A 2 5.27 13.85 -29.33
CA ALA A 2 6.37 14.75 -29.66
C ALA A 2 7.72 13.99 -29.70
N ARG A 3 8.66 14.41 -30.55
CA ARG A 3 9.91 13.66 -30.81
C ARG A 3 11.13 14.56 -30.79
N LEU A 4 12.05 14.28 -29.84
CA LEU A 4 13.38 14.90 -29.78
C LEU A 4 14.36 14.19 -30.73
N ILE A 5 15.08 14.95 -31.54
CA ILE A 5 16.16 14.45 -32.42
C ILE A 5 17.50 14.87 -31.82
N VAL A 6 18.42 13.92 -31.69
CA VAL A 6 19.81 14.15 -31.25
C VAL A 6 20.75 13.48 -32.25
N LYS A 7 21.62 14.27 -32.90
CA LYS A 7 22.76 13.78 -33.71
C LYS A 7 24.07 14.15 -33.02
N SER A 8 25.10 13.32 -33.12
CA SER A 8 26.37 13.54 -32.39
C SER A 8 27.62 13.14 -33.19
N PRO A 9 27.91 13.83 -34.32
CA PRO A 9 29.20 13.72 -35.01
C PRO A 9 30.40 14.14 -34.15
N TYR A 10 31.62 13.81 -34.60
CA TYR A 10 32.88 14.25 -33.96
C TYR A 10 33.96 14.57 -34.99
N TYR A 11 34.90 15.42 -34.60
CA TYR A 11 36.06 15.83 -35.40
C TYR A 11 37.38 15.45 -34.69
N LYS A 12 38.41 15.09 -35.47
CA LYS A 12 39.78 14.87 -35.00
C LYS A 12 40.64 16.08 -35.32
N CYS A 13 41.27 16.69 -34.33
CA CYS A 13 42.19 17.81 -34.54
C CYS A 13 43.54 17.29 -35.06
N GLY A 14 44.05 17.85 -36.18
CA GLY A 14 45.37 17.48 -36.74
C GLY A 14 45.48 17.35 -38.28
N GLY A 15 44.42 17.65 -39.04
CA GLY A 15 44.46 17.80 -40.51
C GLY A 15 44.12 19.23 -40.94
N ASN A 16 44.20 19.55 -42.24
CA ASN A 16 43.96 20.88 -42.87
C ASN A 16 42.55 21.51 -42.63
N THR A 17 41.81 21.12 -41.59
CA THR A 17 40.43 21.53 -41.27
C THR A 17 40.45 22.53 -40.10
N SER A 18 40.06 23.79 -40.35
CA SER A 18 39.94 24.82 -39.31
C SER A 18 38.61 24.71 -38.55
N LEU A 19 38.65 24.20 -37.31
CA LEU A 19 37.49 24.11 -36.40
C LEU A 19 37.02 25.48 -35.89
N SER A 20 37.92 26.44 -35.84
CA SER A 20 37.63 27.84 -35.49
C SER A 20 36.69 28.50 -36.51
N GLY A 21 36.83 28.16 -37.79
CA GLY A 21 35.87 28.56 -38.83
C GLY A 21 34.45 28.04 -38.58
N TYR A 22 34.30 26.81 -38.07
CA TYR A 22 33.00 26.21 -37.74
C TYR A 22 32.38 26.82 -36.49
N LEU A 23 33.16 27.05 -35.42
CA LEU A 23 32.71 27.77 -34.22
C LEU A 23 32.26 29.19 -34.56
N ARG A 24 33.04 29.91 -35.39
CA ARG A 24 32.65 31.24 -35.91
C ARG A 24 31.35 31.16 -36.70
N TYR A 25 31.23 30.20 -37.61
CA TYR A 25 30.02 30.00 -38.42
C TYR A 25 28.77 29.78 -37.56
N ILE A 26 28.78 28.86 -36.58
CA ILE A 26 27.61 28.62 -35.71
C ILE A 26 27.33 29.82 -34.78
N ALA A 27 28.37 30.53 -34.35
CA ALA A 27 28.24 31.67 -33.44
C ALA A 27 27.76 32.95 -34.14
N THR A 28 27.98 33.10 -35.46
CA THR A 28 27.69 34.33 -36.22
C THR A 28 26.69 34.13 -37.36
N ARG A 29 25.93 33.03 -37.38
CA ARG A 29 24.99 32.67 -38.46
C ARG A 29 23.75 33.60 -38.51
N GLU A 30 23.17 33.74 -39.69
CA GLU A 30 21.95 34.51 -40.01
C GLU A 30 20.67 33.76 -39.53
N ARG A 31 19.71 34.47 -38.87
CA ARG A 31 18.39 34.05 -38.28
C ARG A 31 18.24 34.09 -36.74
N VAL A 32 18.70 35.19 -36.15
CA VAL A 32 18.07 35.74 -34.93
C VAL A 32 16.92 36.64 -35.43
N GLU A 33 15.64 36.21 -35.28
CA GLU A 33 14.30 36.78 -35.70
C GLU A 33 14.20 37.58 -37.05
N LEU A 34 13.21 37.50 -37.98
CA LEU A 34 11.88 36.84 -38.16
C LEU A 34 11.36 36.95 -39.64
N LEU A 35 10.26 36.22 -39.94
CA LEU A 35 9.25 36.25 -41.06
C LEU A 35 9.54 35.64 -42.47
N PRO A 36 8.55 34.91 -43.07
CA PRO A 36 8.69 34.18 -44.34
C PRO A 36 8.66 35.08 -45.58
N ASP A 37 9.52 34.76 -46.55
CA ASP A 37 9.67 35.43 -47.85
C ASP A 37 9.34 34.42 -48.97
N ASP A 38 8.09 34.41 -49.44
CA ASP A 38 7.54 33.47 -50.43
C ASP A 38 7.90 33.83 -51.89
N ARG A 39 8.87 34.72 -52.11
CA ARG A 39 9.34 35.04 -53.46
C ARG A 39 10.06 33.85 -54.11
N PRO A 40 10.05 33.74 -55.45
CA PRO A 40 10.81 32.72 -56.15
C PRO A 40 12.32 32.84 -55.88
N PRO A 41 13.09 31.75 -56.04
CA PRO A 41 14.51 31.73 -55.74
C PRO A 41 15.23 32.66 -56.71
N THR A 42 16.33 33.26 -56.26
CA THR A 42 17.13 34.08 -57.17
C THR A 42 17.84 33.18 -58.18
N ARG A 43 18.08 33.68 -59.39
CA ARG A 43 18.82 32.95 -60.45
C ARG A 43 20.19 32.42 -59.97
N LYS A 44 20.82 33.13 -59.02
CA LYS A 44 22.06 32.69 -58.36
C LYS A 44 21.85 31.48 -57.44
N GLN A 45 20.75 31.41 -56.70
CA GLN A 45 20.41 30.26 -55.86
C GLN A 45 20.10 29.02 -56.70
N GLU A 46 19.37 29.17 -57.81
CA GLU A 46 19.05 28.05 -58.71
C GLU A 46 20.32 27.47 -59.36
N GLN A 47 21.21 28.34 -59.85
CA GLN A 47 22.52 27.94 -60.39
C GLN A 47 23.37 27.25 -59.33
N PHE A 48 23.34 27.75 -58.10
CA PHE A 48 24.10 27.18 -57.00
C PHE A 48 23.56 25.81 -56.56
N ILE A 49 22.23 25.66 -56.44
CA ILE A 49 21.58 24.36 -56.16
C ILE A 49 21.89 23.36 -57.26
N THR A 50 21.81 23.77 -58.52
CA THR A 50 22.14 22.91 -59.67
C THR A 50 23.58 22.41 -59.59
N LYS A 51 24.53 23.28 -59.25
CA LYS A 51 25.93 22.91 -59.04
C LYS A 51 26.10 22.00 -57.82
N LEU A 52 25.48 22.35 -56.70
CA LEU A 52 25.62 21.65 -55.42
C LEU A 52 25.05 20.23 -55.49
N VAL A 53 23.88 20.05 -56.10
CA VAL A 53 23.24 18.75 -56.30
C VAL A 53 24.00 17.88 -57.30
N LYS A 54 24.75 18.49 -58.23
CA LYS A 54 25.65 17.79 -59.14
C LYS A 54 26.91 17.31 -58.41
N ASP A 55 27.51 18.18 -57.59
CA ASP A 55 28.75 17.89 -56.87
C ASP A 55 28.50 16.95 -55.67
N PHE A 56 27.29 16.97 -55.09
CA PHE A 56 26.87 16.12 -53.97
C PHE A 56 25.50 15.47 -54.26
N PRO A 57 25.46 14.35 -55.02
CA PRO A 57 24.22 13.71 -55.46
C PRO A 57 23.31 13.24 -54.31
N ASP A 58 23.89 12.92 -53.15
CA ASP A 58 23.14 12.52 -51.96
C ASP A 58 22.29 13.65 -51.36
N SER A 59 22.55 14.91 -51.73
CA SER A 59 21.72 16.05 -51.33
C SER A 59 20.29 15.95 -51.86
N LYS A 60 20.05 15.12 -52.90
CA LYS A 60 18.69 14.81 -53.39
C LYS A 60 17.84 13.98 -52.44
N LYS A 61 18.46 13.37 -51.41
CA LYS A 61 17.79 12.57 -50.39
C LYS A 61 17.41 13.39 -49.16
N LEU A 62 17.70 14.70 -49.16
CA LEU A 62 17.33 15.62 -48.09
C LEU A 62 15.85 16.00 -48.23
N TYR A 63 15.14 16.12 -47.10
CA TYR A 63 13.75 16.57 -47.09
C TYR A 63 13.64 17.98 -47.70
N GLU A 64 14.63 18.83 -47.45
CA GLU A 64 14.72 20.18 -47.99
C GLU A 64 14.86 20.19 -49.53
N TYR A 65 15.33 19.09 -50.14
CA TYR A 65 15.36 18.94 -51.60
C TYR A 65 13.98 18.62 -52.16
N GLU A 66 13.23 17.75 -51.50
CA GLU A 66 11.82 17.46 -51.84
C GLU A 66 10.97 18.73 -51.67
N ASP A 67 11.12 19.44 -50.55
CA ASP A 67 10.41 20.70 -50.28
C ASP A 67 10.75 21.81 -51.29
N TYR A 68 11.99 21.87 -51.77
CA TYR A 68 12.41 22.81 -52.81
C TYR A 68 11.85 22.44 -54.19
N ILE A 69 11.77 21.16 -54.53
CA ILE A 69 11.18 20.69 -55.80
C ILE A 69 9.66 20.88 -55.80
N GLU A 70 9.00 20.63 -54.66
CA GLU A 70 7.55 20.80 -54.51
C GLU A 70 7.16 22.30 -54.49
N LYS A 71 7.95 23.12 -53.80
CA LYS A 71 7.76 24.58 -53.73
C LYS A 71 9.10 25.32 -53.80
N PRO A 72 9.54 25.75 -55.01
CA PRO A 72 10.80 26.44 -55.17
C PRO A 72 10.66 27.90 -54.72
N THR A 73 10.66 28.14 -53.42
CA THR A 73 10.71 29.50 -52.84
C THR A 73 12.14 29.87 -52.50
N LYS A 74 12.42 31.16 -52.35
CA LYS A 74 13.72 31.66 -51.89
C LYS A 74 14.09 31.10 -50.51
N ALA A 75 13.09 30.81 -49.67
CA ALA A 75 13.24 30.18 -48.37
C ALA A 75 13.66 28.70 -48.50
N ASN A 76 12.95 27.90 -49.29
CA ASN A 76 13.26 26.48 -49.50
C ASN A 76 14.59 26.29 -50.22
N ALA A 77 14.89 27.15 -51.21
CA ALA A 77 16.19 27.20 -51.87
C ALA A 77 17.32 27.46 -50.88
N SER A 78 17.11 28.38 -49.92
CA SER A 78 18.09 28.67 -48.88
C SER A 78 18.26 27.52 -47.90
N ALA A 79 17.17 26.87 -47.50
CA ALA A 79 17.19 25.73 -46.58
C ALA A 79 17.93 24.54 -47.19
N LEU A 80 17.64 24.21 -48.46
CA LEU A 80 18.33 23.16 -49.21
C LEU A 80 19.83 23.44 -49.34
N ILE A 81 20.21 24.65 -49.79
CA ILE A 81 21.62 25.03 -49.93
C ILE A 81 22.34 24.84 -48.59
N THR A 82 21.72 25.30 -47.52
CA THR A 82 22.30 25.23 -46.18
C THR A 82 22.49 23.79 -45.72
N MET A 83 21.44 22.97 -45.74
CA MET A 83 21.53 21.57 -45.28
C MET A 83 22.45 20.73 -46.13
N ALA A 84 22.48 20.99 -47.43
CA ALA A 84 23.35 20.26 -48.34
C ALA A 84 24.83 20.67 -48.17
N LEU A 85 25.13 21.93 -47.81
CA LEU A 85 26.48 22.35 -47.42
C LEU A 85 26.88 21.77 -46.07
N GLU A 86 25.99 21.79 -45.07
CA GLU A 86 26.29 21.30 -43.72
C GLU A 86 26.47 19.78 -43.68
N SER A 87 25.67 19.05 -44.44
CA SER A 87 25.77 17.58 -44.54
C SER A 87 27.02 17.11 -45.29
N ASN A 88 27.71 18.00 -46.01
CA ASN A 88 28.91 17.71 -46.81
C ASN A 88 30.10 18.62 -46.44
N TRP A 89 30.08 19.23 -45.25
CA TRP A 89 31.05 20.23 -44.82
C TRP A 89 32.50 19.72 -44.81
N ASP A 90 32.65 18.44 -44.48
CA ASP A 90 33.91 17.70 -44.50
C ASP A 90 34.60 17.76 -45.88
N LYS A 91 33.82 17.68 -46.95
CA LYS A 91 34.31 17.72 -48.34
C LYS A 91 34.48 19.15 -48.87
N LEU A 92 33.84 20.14 -48.25
CA LEU A 92 33.74 21.51 -48.73
C LEU A 92 34.82 22.46 -48.18
N SER A 93 35.40 22.12 -47.02
CA SER A 93 36.44 22.93 -46.36
C SER A 93 37.72 23.17 -47.18
N THR A 94 37.94 22.41 -48.26
CA THR A 94 39.11 22.49 -49.15
C THR A 94 38.85 23.25 -50.46
N VAL A 95 37.61 23.71 -50.72
CA VAL A 95 37.22 24.29 -52.01
C VAL A 95 36.93 25.79 -51.86
N GLU A 96 37.89 26.64 -52.26
CA GLU A 96 37.89 28.11 -52.11
C GLU A 96 36.56 28.81 -52.50
N GLY A 97 35.87 28.30 -53.51
CA GLY A 97 34.62 28.91 -54.02
C GLY A 97 33.41 28.79 -53.08
N TYR A 98 33.35 27.76 -52.23
CA TYR A 98 32.22 27.56 -51.30
C TYR A 98 32.37 28.42 -50.05
N THR A 99 33.60 28.53 -49.53
CA THR A 99 33.95 29.29 -48.34
C THR A 99 33.66 30.79 -48.49
N GLY A 100 33.95 31.37 -49.66
CA GLY A 100 33.68 32.79 -49.94
C GLY A 100 32.19 33.14 -50.01
N TYR A 101 31.34 32.25 -50.51
CA TYR A 101 29.89 32.48 -50.61
C TYR A 101 29.18 32.40 -49.24
N ILE A 102 29.69 31.57 -48.34
CA ILE A 102 29.16 31.40 -46.97
C ILE A 102 29.42 32.65 -46.12
N ALA A 103 30.54 33.35 -46.35
CA ALA A 103 30.95 34.52 -45.57
C ALA A 103 30.22 35.83 -45.95
N THR A 104 29.63 35.93 -47.16
CA THR A 104 29.13 37.21 -47.71
C THR A 104 27.63 37.23 -48.02
N ARG A 105 26.81 36.54 -47.21
CA ARG A 105 25.37 36.39 -47.49
C ARG A 105 24.57 37.68 -47.20
N PRO A 106 23.57 38.08 -48.02
CA PRO A 106 23.06 39.46 -48.01
C PRO A 106 21.92 39.85 -47.02
N ARG A 107 21.76 39.26 -45.83
CA ARG A 107 20.70 39.66 -44.85
C ARG A 107 21.07 39.53 -43.36
N ALA A 108 22.32 39.73 -42.97
CA ALA A 108 22.72 39.65 -41.55
C ALA A 108 22.69 41.04 -40.87
N GLU A 109 21.61 41.37 -40.18
CA GLU A 109 21.56 42.48 -39.21
C GLU A 109 21.84 41.94 -37.79
N ARG A 110 22.66 42.64 -37.01
CA ARG A 110 23.34 42.16 -35.79
C ARG A 110 22.73 42.76 -34.51
N LEU A 111 22.41 41.91 -33.53
CA LEU A 111 22.29 42.32 -32.12
C LEU A 111 23.25 41.43 -31.28
N GLY A 112 24.38 42.01 -30.86
CA GLY A 112 25.50 41.30 -30.24
C GLY A 112 26.49 40.74 -31.26
N SER A 113 27.79 40.69 -30.93
CA SER A 113 28.83 40.23 -31.87
C SER A 113 28.74 38.73 -32.21
N HIS A 114 28.03 37.91 -31.40
CA HIS A 114 27.74 36.49 -31.63
C HIS A 114 26.66 35.90 -30.70
N GLY A 115 26.12 34.71 -31.00
CA GLY A 115 25.07 33.99 -30.25
C GLY A 115 25.54 32.81 -29.36
N LEU A 116 26.85 32.64 -29.20
CA LEU A 116 27.47 31.54 -28.43
C LEU A 116 27.18 31.65 -26.91
N PHE A 117 26.81 30.53 -26.29
CA PHE A 117 26.65 30.40 -24.84
C PHE A 117 27.30 29.12 -24.30
N GLY A 118 27.65 29.12 -23.00
CA GLY A 118 28.28 27.99 -22.32
C GLY A 118 28.08 28.05 -20.80
N ASP A 119 29.04 27.56 -20.03
CA ASP A 119 28.99 27.58 -18.56
C ASP A 119 29.00 29.01 -17.99
N ALA A 120 29.78 29.92 -18.58
CA ALA A 120 29.83 31.33 -18.20
C ALA A 120 28.65 32.13 -18.77
N ASP A 121 28.22 33.19 -18.06
CA ASP A 121 27.09 34.04 -18.47
C ASP A 121 27.36 34.89 -19.70
N SER A 122 28.64 35.12 -20.01
CA SER A 122 29.13 35.64 -21.29
C SER A 122 30.27 34.76 -21.80
N VAL A 123 30.32 34.55 -23.11
CA VAL A 123 31.39 33.81 -23.79
C VAL A 123 32.09 34.81 -24.71
N ASP A 124 33.42 34.81 -24.73
CA ASP A 124 34.18 35.59 -25.72
C ASP A 124 34.49 34.70 -26.92
N LEU A 125 34.03 35.09 -28.11
CA LEU A 125 34.19 34.28 -29.33
C LEU A 125 35.66 34.12 -29.73
N GLU A 126 36.49 35.16 -29.62
CA GLU A 126 37.89 35.09 -30.03
C GLU A 126 38.70 34.16 -29.12
N SER A 127 38.46 34.22 -27.81
CA SER A 127 39.03 33.30 -26.82
C SER A 127 38.58 31.86 -27.05
N ALA A 128 37.28 31.62 -27.27
CA ALA A 128 36.74 30.28 -27.52
C ALA A 128 37.26 29.68 -28.83
N MET A 129 37.43 30.51 -29.86
CA MET A 129 38.07 30.10 -31.12
C MET A 129 39.54 29.74 -30.93
N SER A 130 40.30 30.57 -30.21
CA SER A 130 41.72 30.34 -29.93
C SER A 130 41.95 29.06 -29.13
N GLU A 131 41.08 28.78 -28.15
CA GLU A 131 41.10 27.53 -27.38
C GLU A 131 40.91 26.29 -28.27
N LEU A 132 39.97 26.36 -29.23
CA LEU A 132 39.73 25.25 -30.16
C LEU A 132 40.84 25.08 -31.20
N GLU A 133 41.52 26.14 -31.64
CA GLU A 133 42.66 26.04 -32.57
C GLU A 133 43.87 25.34 -31.95
N GLN A 134 44.06 25.51 -30.63
CA GLN A 134 45.19 24.94 -29.89
C GLN A 134 44.90 23.52 -29.39
N TYR A 135 43.65 23.09 -29.37
CA TYR A 135 43.25 21.78 -28.86
C TYR A 135 43.53 20.66 -29.87
N THR A 136 44.13 19.56 -29.41
CA THR A 136 44.55 18.42 -30.27
C THR A 136 43.70 17.16 -30.11
N GLY A 137 42.70 17.17 -29.21
CA GLY A 137 41.82 16.02 -28.97
C GLY A 137 40.56 16.00 -29.83
N ASN A 138 39.65 15.06 -29.57
CA ASN A 138 38.37 14.97 -30.28
C ASN A 138 37.38 16.01 -29.77
N VAL A 139 36.66 16.65 -30.70
CA VAL A 139 35.55 17.56 -30.39
C VAL A 139 34.25 16.96 -30.94
N TRP A 140 33.28 16.73 -30.07
CA TRP A 140 31.96 16.22 -30.43
C TRP A 140 31.02 17.39 -30.73
N THR A 141 30.20 17.25 -31.77
CA THR A 141 29.19 18.24 -32.13
C THR A 141 27.81 17.61 -32.04
N HIS A 142 26.97 18.11 -31.14
CA HIS A 142 25.61 17.66 -30.93
C HIS A 142 24.63 18.61 -31.62
N ILE A 143 23.69 18.05 -32.38
CA ILE A 143 22.54 18.79 -32.92
C ILE A 143 21.31 18.27 -32.21
N ILE A 144 20.64 19.14 -31.46
CA ILE A 144 19.45 18.81 -30.67
C ILE A 144 18.28 19.61 -31.22
N SER A 145 17.24 18.94 -31.69
CA SER A 145 16.13 19.58 -32.42
C SER A 145 14.75 19.10 -31.94
N LEU A 146 13.80 20.02 -31.92
CA LEU A 146 12.37 19.78 -31.67
C LEU A 146 11.54 20.17 -32.89
N LYS A 147 10.31 19.66 -33.00
CA LYS A 147 9.31 20.24 -33.91
C LYS A 147 8.89 21.60 -33.40
N ARG A 148 8.62 22.55 -34.30
CA ARG A 148 8.19 23.92 -34.00
C ARG A 148 7.01 23.96 -33.04
N GLU A 149 5.95 23.19 -33.34
CA GLU A 149 4.75 23.10 -32.50
C GLU A 149 5.08 22.65 -31.07
N ASP A 150 5.96 21.67 -30.92
CA ASP A 150 6.38 21.15 -29.62
C ASP A 150 7.31 22.13 -28.89
N ALA A 151 8.21 22.80 -29.61
CA ALA A 151 9.12 23.79 -29.05
C ALA A 151 8.36 25.00 -28.50
N VAL A 152 7.37 25.51 -29.24
CA VAL A 152 6.50 26.60 -28.78
C VAL A 152 5.65 26.14 -27.59
N ARG A 153 4.99 24.97 -27.70
CA ARG A 153 4.14 24.43 -26.64
C ARG A 153 4.88 24.19 -25.33
N LEU A 154 6.16 23.80 -25.39
CA LEU A 154 6.99 23.45 -24.24
C LEU A 154 7.94 24.57 -23.81
N GLY A 155 7.93 25.72 -24.49
CA GLY A 155 8.76 26.89 -24.17
C GLY A 155 10.25 26.78 -24.53
N TYR A 156 10.59 25.92 -25.49
CA TYR A 156 11.94 25.70 -26.04
C TYR A 156 12.14 26.35 -27.42
N ASP A 157 11.45 27.44 -27.69
CA ASP A 157 11.57 28.26 -28.91
C ASP A 157 12.59 29.40 -28.77
N ASN A 158 13.32 29.47 -27.65
CA ASN A 158 14.24 30.56 -27.34
C ASN A 158 15.58 30.04 -26.75
N ALA A 159 16.66 30.80 -26.98
CA ALA A 159 18.01 30.44 -26.55
C ALA A 159 18.14 30.30 -25.02
N LYS A 160 17.39 31.08 -24.23
CA LYS A 160 17.44 31.05 -22.76
C LYS A 160 16.98 29.70 -22.21
N ALA A 161 15.88 29.15 -22.74
CA ALA A 161 15.36 27.84 -22.36
C ALA A 161 16.36 26.71 -22.68
N TRP A 162 16.96 26.74 -23.87
CA TRP A 162 18.00 25.79 -24.27
C TRP A 162 19.27 25.88 -23.43
N ARG A 163 19.75 27.11 -23.15
CA ARG A 163 20.89 27.34 -22.25
C ARG A 163 20.64 26.76 -20.86
N ASN A 164 19.46 27.00 -20.29
CA ASN A 164 19.10 26.48 -18.98
C ASN A 164 19.00 24.95 -18.97
N LEU A 165 18.44 24.35 -20.02
CA LEU A 165 18.36 22.89 -20.17
C LEU A 165 19.75 22.25 -20.24
N LEU A 166 20.64 22.77 -21.08
CA LEU A 166 21.98 22.21 -21.24
C LEU A 166 22.86 22.41 -20.00
N ARG A 167 22.76 23.58 -19.32
CA ARG A 167 23.42 23.79 -18.03
C ARG A 167 22.92 22.83 -16.95
N ALA A 168 21.61 22.63 -16.86
CA ALA A 168 21.01 21.73 -15.88
C ALA A 168 21.41 20.25 -16.08
N ASN A 169 21.71 19.86 -17.32
CA ASN A 169 22.08 18.49 -17.68
C ASN A 169 23.57 18.32 -18.01
N ARG A 170 24.39 19.35 -17.75
CA ARG A 170 25.83 19.38 -18.09
C ARG A 170 26.56 18.14 -17.58
N ASN A 171 26.34 17.77 -16.33
CA ASN A 171 27.04 16.65 -15.69
C ASN A 171 26.56 15.30 -16.24
N ASP A 172 25.27 15.18 -16.58
CA ASP A 172 24.71 13.97 -17.18
C ASP A 172 25.22 13.77 -18.63
N ILE A 173 25.37 14.87 -19.38
CA ILE A 173 25.97 14.87 -20.72
C ILE A 173 27.45 14.49 -20.63
N ALA A 174 28.20 15.09 -19.69
CA ALA A 174 29.61 14.75 -19.44
C ALA A 174 29.79 13.26 -19.07
N ALA A 175 28.96 12.75 -18.16
CA ALA A 175 28.96 11.33 -17.78
C ALA A 175 28.65 10.40 -18.95
N ALA A 176 27.69 10.77 -19.82
CA ALA A 176 27.36 9.98 -21.01
C ALA A 176 28.48 9.98 -22.08
N MET A 177 29.37 10.99 -22.04
CA MET A 177 30.57 11.09 -22.88
C MET A 177 31.83 10.52 -22.21
N ASN A 178 31.70 9.95 -21.00
CA ASN A 178 32.79 9.47 -20.16
C ASN A 178 33.85 10.55 -19.84
N ILE A 179 33.41 11.80 -19.65
CA ILE A 179 34.26 12.94 -19.30
C ILE A 179 33.97 13.31 -17.83
N PRO A 180 34.99 13.40 -16.96
CA PRO A 180 34.80 13.94 -15.62
C PRO A 180 34.22 15.37 -15.68
N PRO A 181 33.26 15.76 -14.82
CA PRO A 181 32.59 17.06 -14.92
C PRO A 181 33.54 18.27 -14.91
N ASN A 182 34.69 18.17 -14.26
CA ASN A 182 35.68 19.25 -14.18
C ASN A 182 36.43 19.47 -15.51
N ASP A 183 36.61 18.38 -16.25
CA ASP A 183 37.36 18.35 -17.51
C ASP A 183 36.46 18.59 -18.71
N PHE A 184 35.14 18.60 -18.50
CA PHE A 184 34.14 18.88 -19.53
C PHE A 184 34.15 20.35 -19.95
N ARG A 185 34.26 20.59 -21.26
CA ARG A 185 34.12 21.89 -21.90
C ARG A 185 33.06 21.81 -22.98
N TRP A 186 32.24 22.86 -23.08
CA TRP A 186 31.23 22.95 -24.11
C TRP A 186 30.86 24.39 -24.45
N TYR A 187 30.47 24.60 -25.71
CA TYR A 187 29.80 25.80 -26.18
C TYR A 187 28.62 25.41 -27.05
N ALA A 188 27.57 26.22 -27.07
CA ALA A 188 26.44 26.00 -27.95
C ALA A 188 25.84 27.30 -28.50
N ALA A 189 25.15 27.17 -29.62
CA ALA A 189 24.38 28.22 -30.24
C ALA A 189 22.97 27.69 -30.57
N PHE A 190 21.96 28.50 -30.30
CA PHE A 190 20.57 28.19 -30.63
C PHE A 190 20.23 28.80 -31.99
N HIS A 191 19.57 28.00 -32.82
CA HIS A 191 19.17 28.35 -34.17
C HIS A 191 17.66 28.23 -34.29
N ASP A 192 17.03 29.36 -34.56
CA ASP A 192 15.59 29.45 -34.74
C ASP A 192 15.19 29.23 -36.21
N GLU A 193 15.30 27.99 -36.69
CA GLU A 193 15.14 27.67 -38.12
C GLU A 193 13.84 26.88 -38.42
N GLY A 194 12.98 27.46 -39.30
CA GLY A 194 11.88 26.74 -39.98
C GLY A 194 10.94 25.97 -39.04
N ASP A 195 10.61 24.73 -39.40
CA ASP A 195 9.77 23.82 -38.59
C ASP A 195 10.54 23.12 -37.45
N HIS A 196 11.83 23.41 -37.29
CA HIS A 196 12.74 22.67 -36.42
C HIS A 196 13.76 23.56 -35.69
N PRO A 197 13.33 24.31 -34.65
CA PRO A 197 14.28 25.02 -33.79
C PRO A 197 15.25 24.02 -33.16
N HIS A 198 16.54 24.36 -33.19
CA HIS A 198 17.60 23.43 -32.81
C HIS A 198 18.82 24.12 -32.21
N VAL A 199 19.63 23.35 -31.49
CA VAL A 199 20.88 23.80 -30.88
C VAL A 199 22.04 23.03 -31.46
N HIS A 200 23.09 23.74 -31.86
CA HIS A 200 24.40 23.18 -32.13
C HIS A 200 25.25 23.32 -30.88
N MET A 201 25.75 22.20 -30.35
CA MET A 201 26.59 22.17 -29.15
C MET A 201 27.92 21.48 -29.48
N MET A 202 29.04 22.14 -29.24
CA MET A 202 30.37 21.56 -29.29
C MET A 202 30.80 21.15 -27.88
N ALA A 203 31.34 19.95 -27.70
CA ALA A 203 31.74 19.41 -26.40
C ALA A 203 33.02 18.56 -26.49
N TRP A 204 33.94 18.74 -25.54
CA TRP A 204 35.22 18.01 -25.48
C TRP A 204 35.74 17.89 -24.03
N SER A 205 36.79 17.07 -23.84
CA SER A 205 37.54 17.01 -22.58
C SER A 205 38.76 17.92 -22.68
N THR A 206 39.12 18.61 -21.60
CA THR A 206 40.42 19.32 -21.50
C THR A 206 41.61 18.37 -21.57
N VAL A 207 41.42 17.07 -21.30
CA VAL A 207 42.44 16.04 -21.42
C VAL A 207 42.26 15.29 -22.77
N PRO A 208 43.23 15.38 -23.70
CA PRO A 208 43.13 14.70 -24.99
C PRO A 208 42.98 13.18 -24.83
N GLY A 209 41.93 12.61 -25.43
CA GLY A 209 41.71 11.16 -25.50
C GLY A 209 40.72 10.57 -24.48
N GLU A 210 40.24 11.34 -23.50
CA GLU A 210 39.26 10.86 -22.51
C GLU A 210 37.82 10.79 -23.04
N ALA A 211 37.47 11.65 -23.99
CA ALA A 211 36.12 11.78 -24.50
C ALA A 211 35.76 10.63 -25.48
N TYR A 212 34.82 9.76 -25.10
CA TYR A 212 34.28 8.71 -25.96
C TYR A 212 32.76 8.56 -25.81
N LEU A 213 32.03 8.66 -26.93
CA LEU A 213 30.57 8.61 -26.95
C LEU A 213 30.06 7.33 -27.66
N THR A 214 29.33 6.48 -26.94
CA THR A 214 28.72 5.25 -27.45
C THR A 214 27.28 5.47 -27.95
N ARG A 215 26.71 4.49 -28.68
CA ARG A 215 25.28 4.49 -29.02
C ARG A 215 24.38 4.54 -27.77
N ASP A 216 24.79 3.92 -26.68
CA ASP A 216 24.07 3.97 -25.40
C ASP A 216 24.26 5.31 -24.69
N GLY A 217 25.43 5.94 -24.80
CA GLY A 217 25.67 7.32 -24.38
C GLY A 217 24.76 8.32 -25.10
N ILE A 218 24.62 8.22 -26.43
CA ILE A 218 23.68 9.04 -27.22
C ILE A 218 22.23 8.78 -26.79
N ARG A 219 21.88 7.52 -26.52
CA ARG A 219 20.54 7.14 -26.02
C ARG A 219 20.27 7.74 -24.63
N ASN A 220 21.28 7.77 -23.76
CA ASN A 220 21.20 8.35 -22.43
C ASN A 220 21.03 9.88 -22.52
N ILE A 221 21.86 10.58 -23.31
CA ILE A 221 21.71 12.03 -23.54
C ILE A 221 20.29 12.34 -24.05
N LYS A 222 19.83 11.58 -25.07
CA LYS A 222 18.49 11.74 -25.61
C LYS A 222 17.40 11.48 -24.56
N SER A 223 17.53 10.40 -23.77
CA SER A 223 16.54 10.03 -22.74
C SER A 223 16.46 11.07 -21.64
N THR A 224 17.61 11.52 -21.12
CA THR A 224 17.71 12.55 -20.08
C THR A 224 17.05 13.85 -20.52
N LEU A 225 17.41 14.36 -21.70
CA LEU A 225 16.81 15.59 -22.24
C LEU A 225 15.32 15.42 -22.54
N THR A 226 14.90 14.27 -23.09
CA THR A 226 13.47 13.96 -23.35
C THR A 226 12.68 13.94 -22.04
N ASN A 227 13.17 13.28 -21.00
CA ASN A 227 12.48 13.20 -19.71
C ASN A 227 12.32 14.57 -19.05
N GLN A 228 13.25 15.50 -19.29
CA GLN A 228 13.18 16.86 -18.77
C GLN A 228 12.27 17.76 -19.61
N ILE A 229 12.32 17.65 -20.94
CA ILE A 229 11.46 18.41 -21.87
C ILE A 229 9.99 17.98 -21.73
N PHE A 230 9.70 16.68 -21.69
CA PHE A 230 8.33 16.13 -21.71
C PHE A 230 7.81 15.71 -20.33
N LYS A 231 8.46 16.18 -19.26
CA LYS A 231 8.20 15.74 -17.89
C LYS A 231 6.71 15.82 -17.51
N GLN A 232 6.03 16.92 -17.86
CA GLN A 232 4.63 17.14 -17.50
C GLN A 232 3.65 16.29 -18.33
N GLU A 233 3.92 16.05 -19.62
CA GLU A 233 3.05 15.22 -20.47
C GLU A 233 3.12 13.74 -20.08
N MET A 234 4.32 13.24 -19.74
CA MET A 234 4.47 11.88 -19.23
C MET A 234 3.68 11.70 -17.93
N LEU A 235 3.77 12.66 -17.02
CA LEU A 235 3.04 12.64 -15.75
C LEU A 235 1.53 12.58 -15.93
N HIS A 236 0.98 13.39 -16.83
CA HIS A 236 -0.45 13.39 -17.15
C HIS A 236 -0.90 12.05 -17.76
N THR A 237 -0.11 11.49 -18.67
CA THR A 237 -0.40 10.17 -19.28
C THR A 237 -0.35 9.04 -18.25
N TYR A 238 0.58 9.09 -17.30
CA TYR A 238 0.66 8.11 -16.21
C TYR A 238 -0.47 8.29 -15.18
N GLU A 239 -0.90 9.52 -14.91
CA GLU A 239 -2.02 9.84 -13.99
C GLU A 239 -3.36 9.31 -14.55
N GLN A 240 -3.64 9.56 -15.84
CA GLN A 240 -4.83 9.02 -16.53
C GLN A 240 -4.84 7.48 -16.59
N LYS A 241 -3.69 6.87 -16.90
CA LYS A 241 -3.56 5.40 -16.92
C LYS A 241 -3.69 4.78 -15.53
N SER A 242 -3.30 5.48 -14.45
CA SER A 242 -3.49 5.00 -13.08
C SER A 242 -4.96 5.02 -12.67
N GLN A 243 -5.71 6.06 -13.04
CA GLN A 243 -7.14 6.16 -12.71
C GLN A 243 -7.97 5.06 -13.38
N SER A 244 -7.74 4.82 -14.69
CA SER A 244 -8.42 3.74 -15.42
C SER A 244 -8.12 2.36 -14.85
N ARG A 245 -6.87 2.09 -14.46
CA ARG A 245 -6.49 0.86 -13.74
C ARG A 245 -7.21 0.75 -12.39
N ASP A 246 -7.24 1.83 -11.61
CA ASP A 246 -7.78 1.81 -10.24
C ASP A 246 -9.32 1.68 -10.22
N GLU A 247 -10.00 2.13 -11.27
CA GLU A 247 -11.43 1.91 -11.49
C GLU A 247 -11.74 0.45 -11.86
N LEU A 248 -10.99 -0.10 -12.82
CA LEU A 248 -11.11 -1.49 -13.25
C LEU A 248 -10.86 -2.49 -12.11
N VAL A 249 -9.85 -2.22 -11.28
CA VAL A 249 -9.58 -3.01 -10.06
C VAL A 249 -10.76 -2.94 -9.08
N ARG A 250 -11.43 -1.80 -8.95
CA ARG A 250 -12.59 -1.63 -8.06
C ARG A 250 -13.81 -2.43 -8.56
N GLU A 251 -14.08 -2.39 -9.86
CA GLU A 251 -15.20 -3.14 -10.47
C GLU A 251 -14.99 -4.65 -10.34
N ALA A 252 -13.79 -5.14 -10.69
CA ALA A 252 -13.45 -6.55 -10.55
C ALA A 252 -13.56 -7.03 -9.09
N ARG A 253 -13.18 -6.21 -8.11
CA ARG A 253 -13.37 -6.53 -6.68
C ARG A 253 -14.83 -6.66 -6.30
N ARG A 254 -15.71 -5.77 -6.76
CA ARG A 254 -17.15 -5.85 -6.47
C ARG A 254 -17.74 -7.14 -7.04
N ALA A 255 -17.38 -7.48 -8.28
CA ALA A 255 -17.82 -8.71 -8.93
C ALA A 255 -17.31 -9.96 -8.20
N ILE A 256 -16.02 -10.04 -7.88
CA ILE A 256 -15.44 -11.16 -7.11
C ILE A 256 -16.13 -11.27 -5.74
N ARG A 257 -16.36 -10.16 -5.03
CA ARG A 257 -17.02 -10.17 -3.71
C ARG A 257 -18.44 -10.71 -3.75
N GLN A 258 -19.23 -10.33 -4.76
CA GLN A 258 -20.59 -10.86 -4.96
C GLN A 258 -20.56 -12.37 -5.22
N LEU A 259 -19.67 -12.83 -6.09
CA LEU A 259 -19.50 -14.24 -6.42
C LEU A 259 -18.99 -15.05 -5.21
N THR A 260 -18.10 -14.49 -4.39
CA THR A 260 -17.64 -15.15 -3.15
C THR A 260 -18.75 -15.25 -2.10
N GLN A 261 -19.64 -14.26 -2.03
CA GLN A 261 -20.80 -14.31 -1.16
C GLN A 261 -21.80 -15.39 -1.61
N GLU A 262 -22.07 -15.47 -2.91
CA GLU A 262 -22.87 -16.55 -3.49
C GLU A 262 -22.28 -17.93 -3.19
N MET A 263 -20.96 -18.11 -3.37
CA MET A 263 -20.27 -19.35 -3.01
C MET A 263 -20.41 -19.69 -1.52
N SER A 264 -20.37 -18.70 -0.63
CA SER A 264 -20.47 -18.91 0.83
C SER A 264 -21.85 -19.39 1.29
N TRP A 265 -22.90 -19.04 0.56
CA TRP A 265 -24.29 -19.42 0.88
C TRP A 265 -24.80 -20.62 0.08
N SER A 266 -24.00 -21.14 -0.86
CA SER A 266 -24.38 -22.25 -1.73
C SER A 266 -24.13 -23.62 -1.09
N ILE A 267 -25.09 -24.54 -1.22
CA ILE A 267 -24.89 -25.97 -0.93
C ILE A 267 -24.36 -26.66 -2.19
N CYS A 268 -23.27 -27.41 -2.08
CA CYS A 268 -22.69 -28.12 -3.22
C CYS A 268 -23.45 -29.43 -3.47
N THR A 269 -24.15 -29.55 -4.61
CA THR A 269 -25.01 -30.69 -4.94
C THR A 269 -24.40 -31.68 -5.94
N GLU A 270 -23.15 -31.44 -6.36
CA GLU A 270 -22.52 -32.16 -7.47
C GLU A 270 -22.03 -33.58 -7.10
N PRO A 271 -22.67 -34.66 -7.61
CA PRO A 271 -22.33 -36.04 -7.24
C PRO A 271 -20.92 -36.46 -7.60
N ALA A 272 -20.39 -35.93 -8.71
CA ALA A 272 -19.08 -36.29 -9.22
C ALA A 272 -17.94 -35.78 -8.30
N ILE A 273 -18.16 -34.66 -7.61
CA ILE A 273 -17.20 -34.10 -6.65
C ILE A 273 -17.21 -34.94 -5.38
N GLU A 274 -18.39 -35.27 -4.87
CA GLU A 274 -18.58 -36.11 -3.69
C GLU A 274 -17.93 -37.49 -3.85
N GLN A 275 -18.16 -38.17 -4.97
CA GLN A 275 -17.52 -39.47 -5.26
C GLN A 275 -15.99 -39.39 -5.22
N LYS A 276 -15.42 -38.30 -5.75
CA LYS A 276 -13.96 -38.08 -5.71
C LYS A 276 -13.46 -37.73 -4.32
N MET A 277 -14.23 -37.01 -3.52
CA MET A 277 -13.92 -36.73 -2.12
C MET A 277 -13.89 -38.01 -1.29
N ALA A 278 -14.89 -38.89 -1.46
CA ALA A 278 -14.91 -40.20 -0.83
C ALA A 278 -13.72 -41.07 -1.29
N GLN A 279 -13.40 -41.07 -2.59
CA GLN A 279 -12.21 -41.75 -3.13
C GLN A 279 -10.92 -41.22 -2.49
N LEU A 280 -10.78 -39.89 -2.37
CA LEU A 280 -9.60 -39.26 -1.77
C LEU A 280 -9.46 -39.63 -0.28
N ALA A 281 -10.56 -39.61 0.48
CA ALA A 281 -10.56 -40.01 1.88
C ALA A 281 -10.04 -41.45 2.07
N GLY A 282 -10.51 -42.40 1.25
CA GLY A 282 -10.01 -43.79 1.25
C GLY A 282 -8.55 -43.91 0.81
N GLN A 283 -8.12 -43.13 -0.19
CA GLN A 283 -6.70 -43.10 -0.60
C GLN A 283 -5.80 -42.63 0.54
N LEU A 284 -6.21 -41.63 1.30
CA LEU A 284 -5.43 -41.05 2.41
C LEU A 284 -5.28 -42.00 3.60
N GLU A 285 -6.13 -43.03 3.72
CA GLU A 285 -5.99 -44.08 4.75
C GLU A 285 -4.71 -44.90 4.55
N THR A 286 -4.33 -45.15 3.29
CA THR A 286 -3.14 -45.93 2.93
C THR A 286 -1.83 -45.12 2.96
N VAL A 287 -1.93 -43.79 3.03
CA VAL A 287 -0.76 -42.89 3.00
C VAL A 287 -0.11 -42.81 4.38
N LYS A 288 1.16 -43.22 4.47
CA LYS A 288 1.99 -43.08 5.68
C LYS A 288 2.65 -41.70 5.75
N GLY A 289 2.72 -41.12 6.95
CA GLY A 289 3.41 -39.85 7.21
C GLY A 289 2.55 -38.59 7.00
N LYS A 290 3.21 -37.45 6.73
CA LYS A 290 2.55 -36.13 6.67
C LYS A 290 1.63 -36.02 5.44
N LYS A 291 0.33 -35.83 5.67
CA LYS A 291 -0.69 -35.71 4.62
C LYS A 291 -0.87 -34.27 4.13
N SER A 292 0.20 -33.70 3.60
CA SER A 292 0.16 -32.38 2.95
C SER A 292 0.53 -32.54 1.48
N TYR A 293 0.00 -31.68 0.60
CA TYR A 293 0.04 -31.91 -0.86
C TYR A 293 1.44 -32.28 -1.36
N GLY A 294 2.52 -31.65 -0.88
CA GLY A 294 3.89 -31.95 -1.27
C GLY A 294 4.34 -33.40 -1.06
N TYR A 295 3.85 -34.05 0.01
CA TYR A 295 4.28 -35.38 0.47
C TYR A 295 3.38 -36.51 -0.02
N LEU A 296 2.27 -36.18 -0.69
CA LEU A 296 1.34 -37.18 -1.18
C LEU A 296 1.90 -37.94 -2.41
N PRO A 297 1.57 -39.23 -2.57
CA PRO A 297 1.89 -40.00 -3.78
C PRO A 297 1.28 -39.37 -5.04
N LYS A 298 1.88 -39.65 -6.21
CA LYS A 298 1.45 -39.09 -7.50
C LYS A 298 -0.01 -39.43 -7.84
N SER A 299 -0.48 -40.63 -7.50
CA SER A 299 -1.87 -41.04 -7.68
C SER A 299 -2.84 -40.18 -6.87
N VAL A 300 -2.53 -39.92 -5.59
CA VAL A 300 -3.36 -39.11 -4.69
C VAL A 300 -3.36 -37.64 -5.12
N LYS A 301 -2.20 -37.09 -5.51
CA LYS A 301 -2.10 -35.73 -6.08
C LYS A 301 -2.97 -35.55 -7.32
N LYS A 302 -3.11 -36.59 -8.15
CA LYS A 302 -3.98 -36.58 -9.33
C LYS A 302 -5.46 -36.51 -8.93
N THR A 303 -5.88 -37.25 -7.91
CA THR A 303 -7.24 -37.17 -7.36
C THR A 303 -7.53 -35.77 -6.82
N VAL A 304 -6.62 -35.19 -6.02
CA VAL A 304 -6.76 -33.81 -5.51
C VAL A 304 -6.90 -32.80 -6.66
N GLY A 305 -6.05 -32.89 -7.68
CA GLY A 305 -6.15 -32.02 -8.86
C GLY A 305 -7.47 -32.18 -9.61
N ALA A 306 -7.96 -33.41 -9.76
CA ALA A 306 -9.24 -33.69 -10.42
C ALA A 306 -10.46 -33.16 -9.65
N ILE A 307 -10.38 -33.10 -8.31
CA ILE A 307 -11.41 -32.46 -7.47
C ILE A 307 -11.42 -30.95 -7.72
N VAL A 308 -10.25 -30.30 -7.68
CA VAL A 308 -10.14 -28.85 -7.95
C VAL A 308 -10.60 -28.50 -9.36
N ASP A 309 -10.23 -29.29 -10.36
CA ASP A 309 -10.71 -29.11 -11.74
C ASP A 309 -12.24 -29.23 -11.85
N LYS A 310 -12.86 -30.13 -11.08
CA LYS A 310 -14.32 -30.27 -11.05
C LYS A 310 -15.01 -29.14 -10.29
N LEU A 311 -14.39 -28.63 -9.22
CA LEU A 311 -14.88 -27.44 -8.52
C LEU A 311 -14.85 -26.21 -9.44
N GLU A 312 -13.84 -26.07 -10.32
CA GLU A 312 -13.80 -25.01 -11.35
C GLU A 312 -15.00 -25.08 -12.32
N GLU A 313 -15.65 -26.24 -12.49
CA GLU A 313 -16.80 -26.35 -13.38
C GLU A 313 -18.09 -25.72 -12.81
N LEU A 314 -18.15 -25.51 -11.49
CA LEU A 314 -19.31 -24.91 -10.83
C LEU A 314 -19.49 -23.44 -11.27
N PRO A 315 -20.73 -22.98 -11.57
CA PRO A 315 -20.96 -21.65 -12.14
C PRO A 315 -20.33 -20.50 -11.36
N ALA A 316 -20.55 -20.44 -10.04
CA ALA A 316 -20.02 -19.37 -9.19
C ALA A 316 -18.48 -19.39 -9.11
N VAL A 317 -17.88 -20.59 -9.01
CA VAL A 317 -16.42 -20.76 -8.98
C VAL A 317 -15.80 -20.36 -10.32
N ARG A 318 -16.37 -20.83 -11.42
CA ARG A 318 -15.93 -20.52 -12.79
C ARG A 318 -15.95 -19.01 -13.03
N ALA A 319 -17.08 -18.37 -12.75
CA ALA A 319 -17.23 -16.93 -12.92
C ALA A 319 -16.21 -16.16 -12.07
N CYS A 320 -16.00 -16.57 -10.81
CA CYS A 320 -15.03 -15.94 -9.93
C CYS A 320 -13.59 -16.09 -10.44
N TYR A 321 -13.23 -17.28 -10.92
CA TYR A 321 -11.91 -17.55 -11.47
C TYR A 321 -11.67 -16.82 -12.80
N ASP A 322 -12.68 -16.77 -13.67
CA ASP A 322 -12.60 -16.05 -14.94
C ASP A 322 -12.44 -14.54 -14.69
N GLN A 323 -13.19 -13.97 -13.75
CA GLN A 323 -13.05 -12.55 -13.36
C GLN A 323 -11.66 -12.25 -12.78
N TRP A 324 -11.12 -13.17 -11.97
CA TRP A 324 -9.75 -13.06 -11.49
C TRP A 324 -8.72 -13.11 -12.63
N CYS A 325 -8.89 -14.02 -13.60
CA CYS A 325 -7.99 -14.13 -14.76
C CYS A 325 -8.01 -12.86 -15.62
N VAL A 326 -9.18 -12.27 -15.83
CA VAL A 326 -9.34 -11.00 -16.55
C VAL A 326 -8.57 -9.90 -15.82
N LEU A 327 -8.80 -9.74 -14.51
CA LEU A 327 -8.12 -8.74 -13.70
C LEU A 327 -6.59 -8.91 -13.72
N GLN A 328 -6.08 -10.13 -13.59
CA GLN A 328 -4.63 -10.38 -13.67
C GLN A 328 -4.07 -10.06 -15.07
N SER A 329 -4.79 -10.44 -16.13
CA SER A 329 -4.37 -10.19 -17.51
C SER A 329 -4.33 -8.70 -17.82
N GLU A 330 -5.33 -7.94 -17.36
CA GLU A 330 -5.38 -6.50 -17.54
C GLU A 330 -4.23 -5.81 -16.80
N VAL A 331 -3.98 -6.20 -15.55
CA VAL A 331 -2.86 -5.68 -14.76
C VAL A 331 -1.51 -6.03 -15.39
N GLU A 332 -1.32 -7.25 -15.89
CA GLU A 332 -0.09 -7.67 -16.57
C GLU A 332 0.11 -6.91 -17.90
N ASN A 333 -0.96 -6.71 -18.69
CA ASN A 333 -0.94 -5.93 -19.93
C ASN A 333 -0.57 -4.45 -19.71
N TYR A 334 -0.85 -3.89 -18.53
CA TYR A 334 -0.43 -2.53 -18.19
C TYR A 334 1.10 -2.37 -18.04
N TYR A 335 1.83 -3.45 -17.75
CA TYR A 335 3.28 -3.42 -17.51
C TYR A 335 4.09 -4.16 -18.58
N HIS A 336 3.49 -5.12 -19.29
CA HIS A 336 4.13 -5.96 -20.28
C HIS A 336 3.18 -6.25 -21.46
N ASP A 337 3.63 -6.15 -22.71
CA ASP A 337 2.87 -6.56 -23.90
C ASP A 337 2.79 -8.09 -24.05
N LYS A 338 2.38 -8.81 -22.99
CA LYS A 338 2.32 -10.27 -22.97
C LYS A 338 1.00 -10.76 -22.38
N LEU A 339 0.18 -11.38 -23.22
CA LEU A 339 -1.08 -11.99 -22.82
C LEU A 339 -0.85 -13.21 -21.91
N ARG A 340 -1.53 -13.25 -20.77
CA ARG A 340 -1.51 -14.39 -19.84
C ARG A 340 -2.26 -15.57 -20.45
N GLU A 341 -1.63 -16.75 -20.46
CA GLU A 341 -2.31 -17.99 -20.83
C GLU A 341 -3.20 -18.49 -19.69
N ARG A 342 -4.50 -18.72 -19.94
CA ARG A 342 -5.45 -19.27 -18.97
C ARG A 342 -5.06 -20.71 -18.62
N LYS A 343 -4.65 -20.96 -17.38
CA LYS A 343 -4.44 -22.32 -16.87
C LYS A 343 -5.69 -22.81 -16.17
N LYS A 344 -5.72 -24.11 -15.87
CA LYS A 344 -6.72 -24.66 -14.95
C LYS A 344 -6.48 -24.15 -13.53
N LEU A 345 -7.53 -24.02 -12.73
CA LEU A 345 -7.45 -23.58 -11.33
C LEU A 345 -6.50 -24.47 -10.51
N SER A 346 -6.47 -25.78 -10.77
CA SER A 346 -5.55 -26.70 -10.12
C SER A 346 -4.07 -26.49 -10.49
N GLN A 347 -3.77 -25.70 -11.51
CA GLN A 347 -2.41 -25.44 -11.98
C GLN A 347 -1.90 -24.06 -11.57
N GLU A 348 -2.78 -23.16 -11.15
CA GLU A 348 -2.41 -21.83 -10.67
C GLU A 348 -1.67 -21.91 -9.33
N LYS A 349 -0.60 -21.13 -9.20
CA LYS A 349 0.27 -21.17 -8.01
C LYS A 349 -0.35 -20.38 -6.86
N GLU A 350 -1.12 -19.37 -7.19
CA GLU A 350 -1.85 -18.44 -6.35
C GLU A 350 -2.92 -19.21 -5.56
N PHE A 351 -3.59 -20.19 -6.20
CA PHE A 351 -4.66 -20.98 -5.60
C PHE A 351 -4.23 -22.34 -5.02
N ARG A 352 -2.94 -22.50 -4.66
CA ARG A 352 -2.44 -23.74 -4.04
C ARG A 352 -3.13 -24.09 -2.71
N GLN A 353 -3.68 -23.09 -2.03
CA GLN A 353 -4.43 -23.27 -0.78
C GLN A 353 -5.70 -24.12 -0.99
N ILE A 354 -6.34 -24.04 -2.16
CA ILE A 354 -7.54 -24.85 -2.49
C ILE A 354 -7.22 -26.34 -2.41
N LYS A 355 -6.05 -26.76 -2.92
CA LYS A 355 -5.60 -28.15 -2.81
C LYS A 355 -5.41 -28.60 -1.37
N SER A 356 -4.99 -27.69 -0.49
CA SER A 356 -4.80 -27.97 0.93
C SER A 356 -6.15 -28.12 1.63
N ALA A 357 -7.12 -27.27 1.29
CA ALA A 357 -8.50 -27.39 1.76
C ALA A 357 -9.14 -28.73 1.33
N VAL A 358 -8.97 -29.14 0.07
CA VAL A 358 -9.44 -30.46 -0.42
C VAL A 358 -8.88 -31.62 0.41
N ILE A 359 -7.58 -31.57 0.75
CA ILE A 359 -6.96 -32.62 1.57
C ILE A 359 -7.50 -32.57 3.01
N GLN A 360 -7.69 -31.38 3.57
CA GLN A 360 -8.21 -31.20 4.92
C GLN A 360 -9.63 -31.76 5.05
N GLU A 361 -10.52 -31.45 4.11
CA GLU A 361 -11.89 -31.98 4.12
C GLU A 361 -11.91 -33.50 3.87
N ALA A 362 -11.02 -34.04 3.03
CA ALA A 362 -10.91 -35.48 2.85
C ALA A 362 -10.39 -36.20 4.11
N GLU A 363 -9.47 -35.59 4.86
CA GLU A 363 -9.04 -36.10 6.17
C GLU A 363 -10.16 -36.03 7.21
N ARG A 364 -11.01 -35.00 7.19
CA ARG A 364 -12.20 -34.92 8.06
C ARG A 364 -13.16 -36.07 7.79
N ILE A 365 -13.44 -36.37 6.53
CA ILE A 365 -14.25 -37.54 6.14
C ILE A 365 -13.61 -38.82 6.69
N ARG A 366 -12.32 -39.02 6.45
CA ARG A 366 -11.58 -40.24 6.86
C ARG A 366 -11.56 -40.43 8.37
N LEU A 367 -11.40 -39.36 9.13
CA LEU A 367 -11.39 -39.39 10.60
C LEU A 367 -12.79 -39.48 11.20
N GLY A 368 -13.84 -39.40 10.38
CA GLY A 368 -15.22 -39.29 10.87
C GLY A 368 -15.42 -38.05 11.73
N ALA A 369 -14.75 -36.94 11.42
CA ALA A 369 -14.88 -35.72 12.20
C ALA A 369 -16.29 -35.15 12.04
N VAL A 370 -16.95 -34.86 13.17
CA VAL A 370 -18.23 -34.14 13.16
C VAL A 370 -17.97 -32.68 12.88
N THR A 371 -18.73 -32.14 11.94
CA THR A 371 -18.70 -30.73 11.55
C THR A 371 -19.90 -29.97 12.11
N PHE A 372 -19.77 -28.65 12.22
CA PHE A 372 -20.77 -27.74 12.75
C PHE A 372 -21.05 -26.64 11.73
N GLU A 373 -22.17 -26.77 11.02
CA GLU A 373 -22.57 -25.90 9.89
C GLU A 373 -23.28 -24.60 10.33
N ASP A 374 -23.39 -24.39 11.64
CA ASP A 374 -24.01 -23.22 12.28
C ASP A 374 -23.02 -22.09 12.60
N ALA A 375 -21.73 -22.27 12.30
CA ALA A 375 -20.66 -21.35 12.73
C ALA A 375 -20.90 -19.89 12.33
N ASP A 376 -21.43 -19.64 11.12
CA ASP A 376 -21.74 -18.30 10.62
C ASP A 376 -23.22 -17.88 10.85
N LEU A 377 -24.05 -18.79 11.39
CA LEU A 377 -25.49 -18.58 11.69
C LEU A 377 -25.75 -18.28 13.17
N SER A 378 -24.70 -18.29 14.01
CA SER A 378 -24.77 -18.15 15.47
C SER A 378 -25.14 -16.75 15.99
N ASN A 379 -25.33 -15.76 15.12
CA ASN A 379 -25.66 -14.40 15.56
C ASN A 379 -27.07 -14.26 16.18
N ASN A 380 -27.95 -15.24 16.00
CA ASN A 380 -29.34 -15.22 16.49
C ASN A 380 -29.59 -16.23 17.64
N ASP A 381 -28.55 -16.63 18.36
CA ASP A 381 -28.62 -17.62 19.44
C ASP A 381 -28.96 -17.02 20.82
N GLU A 382 -29.18 -15.71 20.90
CA GLU A 382 -29.60 -15.00 22.11
C GLU A 382 -31.03 -14.46 21.91
N PRO A 383 -31.92 -14.61 22.91
CA PRO A 383 -33.31 -14.17 22.78
C PRO A 383 -33.38 -12.64 22.64
N GLU A 384 -34.17 -12.17 21.68
CA GLU A 384 -34.41 -10.73 21.49
C GLU A 384 -35.13 -10.10 22.68
N GLN A 385 -36.05 -10.86 23.29
CA GLN A 385 -36.79 -10.49 24.48
C GLN A 385 -36.62 -11.57 25.55
N VAL A 386 -36.29 -11.15 26.76
CA VAL A 386 -36.13 -12.04 27.91
C VAL A 386 -37.39 -12.00 28.76
N GLN A 387 -37.85 -13.17 29.21
CA GLN A 387 -39.05 -13.27 30.04
C GLN A 387 -38.90 -12.48 31.35
N GLY A 388 -39.97 -11.79 31.77
CA GLY A 388 -39.99 -11.02 33.02
C GLY A 388 -39.33 -9.63 32.94
N GLU A 389 -39.01 -9.16 31.73
CA GLU A 389 -38.45 -7.82 31.52
C GLU A 389 -39.42 -6.71 31.96
N SER A 390 -38.89 -5.69 32.63
CA SER A 390 -39.66 -4.50 33.02
C SER A 390 -40.04 -3.65 31.81
N TYR A 391 -41.18 -2.95 31.88
CA TYR A 391 -41.63 -2.10 30.78
C TYR A 391 -40.59 -1.03 30.41
N ALA A 392 -39.91 -0.46 31.41
CA ALA A 392 -38.83 0.52 31.21
C ALA A 392 -37.65 -0.08 30.42
N CYS A 393 -37.17 -1.27 30.77
CA CYS A 393 -36.11 -1.95 30.03
C CYS A 393 -36.54 -2.30 28.60
N TRP A 394 -37.77 -2.76 28.44
CA TRP A 394 -38.35 -3.06 27.13
C TRP A 394 -38.38 -1.81 26.23
N GLU A 395 -38.85 -0.68 26.75
CA GLU A 395 -38.97 0.60 26.05
C GLU A 395 -37.60 1.14 25.62
N LEU A 396 -36.65 1.20 26.56
CA LEU A 396 -35.28 1.65 26.28
C LEU A 396 -34.59 0.77 25.24
N ARG A 397 -34.80 -0.55 25.27
CA ARG A 397 -34.28 -1.46 24.24
C ARG A 397 -34.85 -1.14 22.86
N GLN A 398 -36.13 -0.81 22.74
CA GLN A 398 -36.72 -0.43 21.44
C GLN A 398 -36.04 0.82 20.90
N ILE A 399 -35.89 1.85 21.73
CA ILE A 399 -35.24 3.11 21.36
C ILE A 399 -33.79 2.87 20.91
N VAL A 400 -33.00 2.15 21.73
CA VAL A 400 -31.60 1.80 21.44
C VAL A 400 -31.43 1.07 20.10
N ARG A 401 -32.37 0.18 19.75
CA ARG A 401 -32.31 -0.65 18.53
C ARG A 401 -32.91 0.02 17.29
N ASP A 402 -33.70 1.09 17.45
CA ASP A 402 -34.32 1.78 16.32
C ASP A 402 -33.30 2.64 15.56
N ALA A 403 -32.77 2.10 14.47
CA ALA A 403 -31.81 2.79 13.62
C ALA A 403 -32.40 4.01 12.87
N SER A 404 -33.72 4.22 12.90
CA SER A 404 -34.36 5.41 12.33
C SER A 404 -34.29 6.63 13.25
N LEU A 405 -34.03 6.43 14.55
CA LEU A 405 -33.90 7.51 15.52
C LEU A 405 -32.50 8.18 15.46
N PRO A 406 -32.41 9.48 15.78
CA PRO A 406 -31.14 10.18 15.96
C PRO A 406 -30.20 9.47 16.94
N LEU A 407 -28.89 9.53 16.66
CA LEU A 407 -27.87 8.91 17.53
C LEU A 407 -27.95 9.44 18.97
N ALA A 408 -28.19 10.75 19.14
CA ALA A 408 -28.30 11.37 20.46
C ALA A 408 -29.43 10.76 21.32
N ASP A 409 -30.59 10.48 20.72
CA ASP A 409 -31.73 9.91 21.44
C ASP A 409 -31.45 8.45 21.85
N ARG A 410 -30.72 7.73 21.01
CA ARG A 410 -30.29 6.35 21.27
C ARG A 410 -29.20 6.29 22.34
N ASP A 411 -28.29 7.27 22.35
CA ASP A 411 -27.26 7.44 23.37
C ASP A 411 -27.90 7.76 24.73
N GLU A 412 -28.87 8.68 24.78
CA GLU A 412 -29.61 9.00 26.01
C GLU A 412 -30.36 7.77 26.56
N ALA A 413 -30.98 6.98 25.69
CA ALA A 413 -31.62 5.74 26.08
C ALA A 413 -30.62 4.69 26.61
N ALA A 414 -29.41 4.61 26.04
CA ALA A 414 -28.35 3.76 26.56
C ALA A 414 -27.83 4.22 27.92
N GLU A 415 -27.73 5.54 28.15
CA GLU A 415 -27.37 6.11 29.46
C GLU A 415 -28.43 5.84 30.53
N GLU A 416 -29.72 5.96 30.21
CA GLU A 416 -30.80 5.60 31.14
C GLU A 416 -30.78 4.09 31.43
N LEU A 417 -30.51 3.26 30.42
CA LEU A 417 -30.36 1.82 30.58
C LEU A 417 -29.18 1.47 31.50
N GLU A 418 -28.05 2.16 31.37
CA GLU A 418 -26.90 1.99 32.28
C GLU A 418 -27.25 2.42 33.71
N ARG A 419 -28.00 3.52 33.88
CA ARG A 419 -28.51 3.96 35.20
C ARG A 419 -29.46 2.94 35.84
N LEU A 420 -30.31 2.26 35.05
CA LEU A 420 -31.13 1.16 35.55
C LEU A 420 -30.28 -0.06 35.95
N ALA A 421 -29.24 -0.37 35.17
CA ALA A 421 -28.31 -1.44 35.47
C ALA A 421 -27.55 -1.19 36.79
N GLU A 422 -27.13 0.05 37.03
CA GLU A 422 -26.50 0.50 38.28
C GLU A 422 -27.42 0.39 39.50
N ARG A 423 -28.73 0.54 39.30
CA ARG A 423 -29.75 0.33 40.35
C ARG A 423 -30.05 -1.14 40.62
N GLY A 424 -29.44 -2.06 39.87
CA GLY A 424 -29.58 -3.49 40.07
C GLY A 424 -30.59 -4.20 39.16
N ASP A 425 -31.20 -3.51 38.20
CA ASP A 425 -32.14 -4.15 37.26
C ASP A 425 -31.42 -5.20 36.41
N THR A 426 -31.79 -6.46 36.58
CA THR A 426 -31.10 -7.61 35.97
C THR A 426 -31.17 -7.59 34.43
N HIS A 427 -32.29 -7.14 33.87
CA HIS A 427 -32.47 -7.05 32.42
C HIS A 427 -31.68 -5.90 31.84
N ALA A 428 -31.64 -4.75 32.51
CA ALA A 428 -30.78 -3.63 32.14
C ALA A 428 -29.30 -4.01 32.15
N GLN A 429 -28.85 -4.73 33.19
CA GLN A 429 -27.48 -5.26 33.27
C GLN A 429 -27.14 -6.20 32.11
N TYR A 430 -28.07 -7.08 31.73
CA TYR A 430 -27.88 -7.94 30.56
C TYR A 430 -27.78 -7.13 29.26
N LEU A 431 -28.72 -6.20 29.03
CA LEU A 431 -28.79 -5.40 27.81
C LEU A 431 -27.57 -4.48 27.66
N ILE A 432 -27.16 -3.78 28.72
CA ILE A 432 -25.96 -2.94 28.68
C ILE A 432 -24.69 -3.79 28.47
N GLY A 433 -24.66 -5.00 29.02
CA GLY A 433 -23.60 -5.98 28.77
C GLY A 433 -23.50 -6.38 27.30
N GLN A 434 -24.64 -6.60 26.62
CA GLN A 434 -24.67 -6.85 25.18
C GLN A 434 -24.22 -5.62 24.37
N LEU A 435 -24.65 -4.41 24.75
CA LEU A 435 -24.27 -3.17 24.06
C LEU A 435 -22.75 -2.92 24.11
N TYR A 436 -22.12 -3.11 25.26
CA TYR A 436 -20.66 -3.04 25.39
C TYR A 436 -19.92 -4.17 24.67
N ARG A 437 -20.54 -5.33 24.46
CA ARG A 437 -19.94 -6.44 23.71
C ARG A 437 -19.99 -6.18 22.20
N ASP A 438 -21.16 -5.85 21.67
CA ASP A 438 -21.44 -5.89 20.22
C ASP A 438 -21.03 -4.61 19.49
N GLY A 439 -20.98 -3.46 20.20
CA GLY A 439 -20.26 -2.27 19.76
C GLY A 439 -20.78 -1.41 18.59
N PRO A 440 -22.07 -1.41 18.18
CA PRO A 440 -22.52 -0.44 17.16
C PRO A 440 -23.00 0.91 17.74
N LEU A 441 -23.48 0.93 18.99
CA LEU A 441 -23.95 2.16 19.67
C LEU A 441 -22.93 2.65 20.71
N LEU A 442 -22.53 1.79 21.65
CA LEU A 442 -21.48 2.09 22.61
C LEU A 442 -20.11 1.68 22.07
N ILE A 443 -19.06 2.40 22.49
CA ILE A 443 -17.68 1.95 22.25
C ILE A 443 -17.52 0.59 22.95
N SER A 444 -17.21 -0.44 22.17
CA SER A 444 -17.02 -1.80 22.69
C SER A 444 -16.00 -1.82 23.82
N ASP A 445 -16.41 -2.36 24.96
CA ASP A 445 -15.60 -2.56 26.17
C ASP A 445 -15.93 -3.94 26.74
N ILE A 446 -15.07 -4.90 26.41
CA ILE A 446 -15.30 -6.30 26.72
C ILE A 446 -15.23 -6.59 28.24
N GLN A 447 -14.50 -5.76 29.00
CA GLN A 447 -14.42 -5.88 30.45
C GLN A 447 -15.69 -5.36 31.12
N LYS A 448 -16.24 -4.23 30.67
CA LYS A 448 -17.55 -3.76 31.12
C LYS A 448 -18.64 -4.74 30.74
N ALA A 449 -18.63 -5.26 29.51
CA ALA A 449 -19.55 -6.30 29.07
C ALA A 449 -19.51 -7.51 30.02
N LYS A 450 -18.31 -8.03 30.32
CA LYS A 450 -18.15 -9.13 31.29
C LYS A 450 -18.71 -8.79 32.66
N ARG A 451 -18.40 -7.61 33.22
CA ARG A 451 -18.89 -7.20 34.56
C ARG A 451 -20.41 -7.17 34.63
N TRP A 452 -21.04 -6.52 33.66
CA TRP A 452 -22.49 -6.41 33.61
C TRP A 452 -23.17 -7.77 33.41
N LEU A 453 -22.62 -8.61 32.54
CA LEU A 453 -23.11 -9.98 32.34
C LEU A 453 -22.93 -10.86 33.59
N VAL A 454 -21.84 -10.70 34.35
CA VAL A 454 -21.65 -11.40 35.64
C VAL A 454 -22.74 -11.00 36.63
N LEU A 455 -22.98 -9.71 36.81
CA LEU A 455 -24.03 -9.22 37.72
C LEU A 455 -25.42 -9.75 37.35
N ALA A 456 -25.75 -9.78 36.05
CA ALA A 456 -27.02 -10.34 35.58
C ALA A 456 -27.08 -11.88 35.75
N ALA A 457 -25.98 -12.58 35.49
CA ALA A 457 -25.90 -14.04 35.60
C ALA A 457 -26.00 -14.54 37.05
N GLU A 458 -25.40 -13.82 38.01
CA GLU A 458 -25.47 -14.10 39.45
C GLU A 458 -26.89 -13.92 40.01
N GLN A 459 -27.71 -13.09 39.37
CA GLN A 459 -29.14 -12.93 39.67
C GLN A 459 -30.02 -13.99 38.98
N ASN A 460 -29.43 -15.06 38.45
CA ASN A 460 -30.09 -16.18 37.77
C ASN A 460 -30.80 -15.83 36.46
N LEU A 461 -30.38 -14.77 35.77
CA LEU A 461 -30.87 -14.51 34.42
C LEU A 461 -30.21 -15.47 33.42
N THR A 462 -30.98 -16.44 32.95
CA THR A 462 -30.49 -17.50 32.06
C THR A 462 -29.82 -16.97 30.78
N ALA A 463 -30.40 -15.94 30.16
CA ALA A 463 -29.83 -15.32 28.96
C ALA A 463 -28.44 -14.71 29.23
N ALA A 464 -28.25 -14.07 30.40
CA ALA A 464 -26.95 -13.55 30.79
C ALA A 464 -25.94 -14.66 31.09
N GLN A 465 -26.36 -15.77 31.71
CA GLN A 465 -25.50 -16.93 31.94
C GLN A 465 -25.01 -17.52 30.60
N TYR A 466 -25.90 -17.65 29.61
CA TYR A 466 -25.53 -18.09 28.27
C TYR A 466 -24.54 -17.12 27.60
N SER A 467 -24.86 -15.82 27.56
CA SER A 467 -24.00 -14.79 26.95
C SER A 467 -22.65 -14.68 27.63
N LEU A 468 -22.59 -14.79 28.96
CA LEU A 468 -21.36 -14.82 29.73
C LEU A 468 -20.55 -16.08 29.41
N GLY A 469 -21.18 -17.26 29.37
CA GLY A 469 -20.54 -18.49 28.93
C GLY A 469 -19.98 -18.41 27.51
N LYS A 470 -20.68 -17.73 26.60
CA LYS A 470 -20.21 -17.41 25.24
C LYS A 470 -18.98 -16.51 25.25
N LEU A 471 -19.06 -15.42 26.00
CA LEU A 471 -17.98 -14.45 26.14
C LEU A 471 -16.70 -15.07 26.72
N LEU A 472 -16.81 -15.85 27.79
CA LEU A 472 -15.67 -16.47 28.47
C LEU A 472 -15.03 -17.61 27.66
N LEU A 473 -15.78 -18.22 26.73
CA LEU A 473 -15.27 -19.24 25.80
C LEU A 473 -14.76 -18.65 24.48
N SER A 474 -14.85 -17.33 24.28
CA SER A 474 -14.32 -16.67 23.10
C SER A 474 -12.79 -16.73 23.03
N ASP A 475 -12.23 -16.39 21.87
CA ASP A 475 -10.78 -16.25 21.70
C ASP A 475 -10.22 -14.92 22.23
N ASP A 476 -11.06 -14.07 22.84
CA ASP A 476 -10.62 -12.82 23.46
C ASP A 476 -9.89 -13.07 24.78
N MET A 477 -8.56 -12.89 24.73
CA MET A 477 -7.67 -13.14 25.85
C MET A 477 -7.92 -12.27 27.10
N GLU A 478 -8.66 -11.16 26.99
CA GLU A 478 -8.92 -10.27 28.13
C GLU A 478 -10.00 -10.84 29.07
N VAL A 479 -10.96 -11.57 28.52
CA VAL A 479 -12.10 -12.12 29.28
C VAL A 479 -12.12 -13.64 29.33
N ARG A 480 -11.40 -14.31 28.43
CA ARG A 480 -11.41 -15.77 28.28
C ARG A 480 -11.09 -16.50 29.59
N ASP A 481 -12.09 -17.23 30.07
CA ASP A 481 -12.00 -18.18 31.17
C ASP A 481 -12.81 -19.43 30.81
N PRO A 482 -12.17 -20.45 30.20
CA PRO A 482 -12.92 -21.59 29.68
C PRO A 482 -13.59 -22.43 30.78
N ASP A 483 -12.96 -22.56 31.95
CA ASP A 483 -13.53 -23.33 33.06
C ASP A 483 -14.78 -22.65 33.60
N GLU A 484 -14.72 -21.33 33.80
CA GLU A 484 -15.87 -20.55 34.24
C GLU A 484 -16.95 -20.45 33.15
N GLY A 485 -16.55 -20.32 31.88
CA GLY A 485 -17.47 -20.33 30.75
C GLY A 485 -18.28 -21.62 30.65
N ILE A 486 -17.64 -22.77 30.84
CA ILE A 486 -18.34 -24.07 30.88
C ILE A 486 -19.27 -24.18 32.08
N ARG A 487 -18.91 -23.62 33.25
CA ARG A 487 -19.81 -23.59 34.41
C ARG A 487 -21.07 -22.78 34.12
N TRP A 488 -20.94 -21.57 33.57
CA TRP A 488 -22.10 -20.74 33.23
C TRP A 488 -22.97 -21.36 32.14
N LEU A 489 -22.37 -21.99 31.11
CA LEU A 489 -23.14 -22.73 30.12
C LEU A 489 -23.92 -23.90 30.72
N LYS A 490 -23.33 -24.65 31.67
CA LYS A 490 -24.04 -25.74 32.38
C LYS A 490 -25.24 -25.20 33.16
N GLN A 491 -25.05 -24.13 33.91
CA GLN A 491 -26.13 -23.52 34.69
C GLN A 491 -27.25 -23.00 33.79
N ALA A 492 -26.92 -22.37 32.66
CA ALA A 492 -27.91 -21.93 31.68
C ALA A 492 -28.66 -23.12 31.06
N ALA A 493 -27.94 -24.19 30.67
CA ALA A 493 -28.52 -25.40 30.11
C ALA A 493 -29.44 -26.13 31.10
N GLU A 494 -29.05 -26.24 32.37
CA GLU A 494 -29.86 -26.80 33.46
C GLU A 494 -31.12 -25.94 33.72
N SER A 495 -31.02 -24.63 33.49
CA SER A 495 -32.14 -23.68 33.51
C SER A 495 -33.00 -23.70 32.23
N ARG A 496 -32.84 -24.75 31.40
CA ARG A 496 -33.58 -25.01 30.15
C ARG A 496 -33.26 -24.08 28.98
N ASP A 497 -32.11 -23.43 28.98
CA ASP A 497 -31.62 -22.73 27.79
C ASP A 497 -31.13 -23.72 26.74
N HIS A 498 -31.89 -23.81 25.64
CA HIS A 498 -31.59 -24.76 24.58
C HIS A 498 -30.38 -24.35 23.72
N PHE A 499 -29.98 -23.08 23.68
CA PHE A 499 -28.75 -22.66 23.00
C PHE A 499 -27.52 -22.99 23.83
N ALA A 500 -27.59 -22.80 25.15
CA ALA A 500 -26.55 -23.21 26.09
C ALA A 500 -26.35 -24.72 26.07
N ALA A 501 -27.43 -25.50 26.11
CA ALA A 501 -27.37 -26.96 26.00
C ALA A 501 -26.74 -27.41 24.68
N TYR A 502 -27.13 -26.79 23.56
CA TYR A 502 -26.52 -27.07 22.26
C TYR A 502 -25.02 -26.77 22.26
N ARG A 503 -24.62 -25.58 22.72
CA ARG A 503 -23.23 -25.15 22.78
C ARG A 503 -22.39 -26.05 23.67
N LEU A 504 -22.90 -26.43 24.83
CA LEU A 504 -22.24 -27.37 25.73
C LEU A 504 -22.06 -28.75 25.08
N GLY A 505 -23.05 -29.21 24.31
CA GLY A 505 -22.93 -30.41 23.48
C GLY A 505 -21.79 -30.32 22.47
N LYS A 506 -21.58 -29.17 21.82
CA LYS A 506 -20.45 -28.94 20.91
C LYS A 506 -19.12 -29.09 21.65
N GLU A 507 -18.98 -28.45 22.82
CA GLU A 507 -17.75 -28.50 23.62
C GLU A 507 -17.38 -29.92 24.05
N TYR A 508 -18.35 -30.73 24.50
CA TYR A 508 -18.10 -32.13 24.84
C TYR A 508 -17.81 -33.01 23.62
N LEU A 509 -18.36 -32.69 22.45
CA LEU A 509 -18.13 -33.46 21.23
C LEU A 509 -16.76 -33.18 20.60
N THR A 510 -16.33 -31.92 20.58
CA THR A 510 -15.03 -31.49 20.06
C THR A 510 -13.91 -31.87 21.02
N GLY A 511 -14.13 -31.67 22.32
CA GLY A 511 -13.13 -31.85 23.35
C GLY A 511 -12.03 -30.79 23.35
N GLU A 512 -12.31 -29.59 22.82
CA GLU A 512 -11.33 -28.50 22.73
C GLU A 512 -11.11 -27.80 24.09
N VAL A 513 -12.20 -27.58 24.82
CA VAL A 513 -12.19 -26.94 26.13
C VAL A 513 -12.36 -27.93 27.27
N VAL A 514 -13.25 -28.91 27.10
CA VAL A 514 -13.51 -29.98 28.07
C VAL A 514 -12.98 -31.31 27.57
N ILE A 515 -12.84 -32.30 28.45
CA ILE A 515 -12.50 -33.66 28.01
C ILE A 515 -13.63 -34.17 27.11
N LYS A 516 -13.26 -34.64 25.91
CA LYS A 516 -14.20 -35.20 24.94
C LYS A 516 -15.04 -36.31 25.57
N ASP A 517 -16.35 -36.15 25.53
CA ASP A 517 -17.33 -37.09 26.06
C ASP A 517 -18.55 -37.11 25.14
N THR A 518 -18.53 -38.02 24.16
CA THR A 518 -19.58 -38.12 23.14
C THR A 518 -20.94 -38.48 23.74
N ALA A 519 -20.98 -39.25 24.83
CA ALA A 519 -22.24 -39.63 25.47
C ALA A 519 -22.90 -38.41 26.11
N LYS A 520 -22.14 -37.61 26.87
CA LYS A 520 -22.65 -36.33 27.41
C LYS A 520 -23.03 -35.35 26.31
N ALA A 521 -22.27 -35.29 25.22
CA ALA A 521 -22.64 -34.45 24.09
C ALA A 521 -24.03 -34.80 23.55
N VAL A 522 -24.31 -36.10 23.37
CA VAL A 522 -25.62 -36.60 22.93
C VAL A 522 -26.72 -36.25 23.94
N GLU A 523 -26.47 -36.37 25.25
CA GLU A 523 -27.43 -35.99 26.28
C GLU A 523 -27.83 -34.50 26.16
N TRP A 524 -26.83 -33.61 26.09
CA TRP A 524 -27.08 -32.17 25.93
C TRP A 524 -27.74 -31.81 24.61
N PHE A 525 -27.35 -32.46 23.50
CA PHE A 525 -28.03 -32.28 22.23
C PHE A 525 -29.48 -32.76 22.28
N THR A 526 -29.76 -33.88 22.95
CA THR A 526 -31.13 -34.42 23.12
C THR A 526 -32.00 -33.42 23.88
N GLN A 527 -31.53 -32.94 25.03
CA GLN A 527 -32.23 -31.93 25.81
C GLN A 527 -32.51 -30.65 24.99
N SER A 528 -31.51 -30.16 24.27
CA SER A 528 -31.63 -28.98 23.40
C SER A 528 -32.61 -29.20 22.24
N ALA A 529 -32.56 -30.36 21.60
CA ALA A 529 -33.40 -30.70 20.46
C ALA A 529 -34.87 -30.87 20.84
N GLU A 530 -35.14 -31.48 22.00
CA GLU A 530 -36.49 -31.61 22.58
C GLU A 530 -37.08 -30.26 22.98
N ALA A 531 -36.24 -29.31 23.41
CA ALA A 531 -36.61 -27.93 23.65
C ALA A 531 -36.77 -27.08 22.37
N GLY A 532 -36.65 -27.69 21.18
CA GLY A 532 -36.94 -27.04 19.91
C GLY A 532 -35.74 -26.48 19.17
N ASN A 533 -34.49 -26.63 19.65
CA ASN A 533 -33.33 -26.09 18.95
C ASN A 533 -33.07 -26.82 17.62
N GLN A 534 -33.28 -26.13 16.50
CA GLN A 534 -33.11 -26.68 15.16
C GLN A 534 -31.69 -27.21 14.89
N TYR A 535 -30.65 -26.59 15.46
CA TYR A 535 -29.26 -26.99 15.27
C TYR A 535 -28.92 -28.26 16.05
N ALA A 536 -29.48 -28.40 17.25
CA ALA A 536 -29.35 -29.62 18.04
C ALA A 536 -30.11 -30.79 17.42
N GLN A 537 -31.33 -30.55 16.89
CA GLN A 537 -32.09 -31.56 16.14
C GLN A 537 -31.29 -32.03 14.92
N TYR A 538 -30.75 -31.11 14.13
CA TYR A 538 -29.88 -31.44 13.00
C TYR A 538 -28.64 -32.25 13.44
N MET A 539 -27.99 -31.86 14.54
CA MET A 539 -26.83 -32.56 15.07
C MET A 539 -27.16 -33.99 15.52
N LEU A 540 -28.27 -34.21 16.23
CA LEU A 540 -28.74 -35.55 16.58
C LEU A 540 -29.03 -36.39 15.34
N GLY A 541 -29.64 -35.78 14.32
CA GLY A 541 -29.82 -36.41 13.01
C GLY A 541 -28.50 -36.99 12.48
N LYS A 542 -27.42 -36.20 12.51
CA LYS A 542 -26.07 -36.66 12.12
C LYS A 542 -25.52 -37.76 13.02
N LEU A 543 -25.64 -37.62 14.34
CA LEU A 543 -25.10 -38.61 15.29
C LEU A 543 -25.80 -39.97 15.17
N TYR A 544 -27.14 -39.99 15.05
CA TYR A 544 -27.90 -41.22 14.81
C TYR A 544 -27.62 -41.84 13.44
N LEU A 545 -27.38 -41.03 12.40
CA LEU A 545 -27.07 -41.54 11.07
C LEU A 545 -25.67 -42.16 11.00
N THR A 546 -24.71 -41.58 11.71
CA THR A 546 -23.30 -42.02 11.73
C THR A 546 -22.99 -43.06 12.82
N GLY A 547 -23.84 -43.20 13.83
CA GLY A 547 -23.60 -44.07 14.97
C GLY A 547 -22.51 -43.56 15.91
N GLN A 548 -22.23 -42.25 15.93
CA GLN A 548 -21.21 -41.66 16.80
C GLN A 548 -21.79 -41.31 18.17
N GLY A 549 -21.37 -42.04 19.20
CA GLY A 549 -21.86 -41.85 20.58
C GLY A 549 -23.27 -42.40 20.85
N VAL A 550 -23.98 -42.81 19.79
CA VAL A 550 -25.29 -43.48 19.84
C VAL A 550 -25.29 -44.68 18.92
N ALA A 551 -26.22 -45.61 19.15
CA ALA A 551 -26.48 -46.68 18.18
C ALA A 551 -26.97 -46.07 16.86
N GLN A 552 -26.43 -46.55 15.74
CA GLN A 552 -26.85 -46.09 14.43
C GLN A 552 -28.35 -46.39 14.23
N ASN A 553 -29.14 -45.36 13.95
CA ASN A 553 -30.57 -45.48 13.74
C ASN A 553 -31.05 -44.48 12.68
N GLN A 554 -31.23 -44.97 11.46
CA GLN A 554 -31.64 -44.14 10.33
C GLN A 554 -33.04 -43.53 10.52
N ALA A 555 -33.98 -44.25 11.13
CA ALA A 555 -35.34 -43.75 11.34
C ALA A 555 -35.34 -42.57 12.30
N GLN A 556 -34.62 -42.67 13.42
CA GLN A 556 -34.46 -41.55 14.36
C GLN A 556 -33.70 -40.38 13.73
N ALA A 557 -32.69 -40.65 12.90
CA ALA A 557 -31.98 -39.60 12.19
C ALA A 557 -32.93 -38.79 11.29
N MET A 558 -33.80 -39.47 10.52
CA MET A 558 -34.75 -38.80 9.64
C MET A 558 -35.83 -38.02 10.40
N ASP A 559 -36.30 -38.52 11.55
CA ASP A 559 -37.24 -37.79 12.41
C ASP A 559 -36.63 -36.46 12.88
N TRP A 560 -35.39 -36.51 13.39
CA TRP A 560 -34.68 -35.32 13.83
C TRP A 560 -34.39 -34.33 12.70
N PHE A 561 -33.97 -34.80 11.53
CA PHE A 561 -33.81 -33.94 10.36
C PHE A 561 -35.14 -33.32 9.94
N SER A 562 -36.25 -34.05 9.96
CA SER A 562 -37.58 -33.52 9.60
C SER A 562 -38.01 -32.39 10.53
N ARG A 563 -37.79 -32.53 11.84
CA ARG A 563 -38.09 -31.47 12.81
C ARG A 563 -37.22 -30.23 12.60
N SER A 564 -35.92 -30.41 12.32
CA SER A 564 -35.00 -29.31 12.04
C SER A 564 -35.34 -28.59 10.74
N ALA A 565 -35.66 -29.35 9.68
CA ALA A 565 -36.07 -28.85 8.37
C ALA A 565 -37.36 -28.02 8.43
N ALA A 566 -38.33 -28.46 9.25
CA ALA A 566 -39.58 -27.73 9.48
C ALA A 566 -39.37 -26.35 10.13
N GLN A 567 -38.21 -26.13 10.77
CA GLN A 567 -37.81 -24.85 11.37
C GLN A 567 -36.93 -24.00 10.44
N GLY A 568 -36.72 -24.42 9.18
CA GLY A 568 -35.93 -23.68 8.20
C GLY A 568 -34.45 -24.03 8.14
N ASN A 569 -34.01 -25.11 8.79
CA ASN A 569 -32.63 -25.56 8.67
C ASN A 569 -32.35 -26.10 7.25
N GLN A 570 -31.65 -25.31 6.44
CA GLN A 570 -31.33 -25.64 5.04
C GLN A 570 -30.53 -26.94 4.89
N TYR A 571 -29.65 -27.26 5.83
CA TYR A 571 -28.86 -28.48 5.79
C TYR A 571 -29.73 -29.71 6.06
N ALA A 572 -30.65 -29.61 7.02
CA ALA A 572 -31.61 -30.66 7.31
C ALA A 572 -32.59 -30.89 6.15
N GLN A 573 -33.11 -29.82 5.53
CA GLN A 573 -33.97 -29.89 4.34
C GLN A 573 -33.26 -30.64 3.21
N PHE A 574 -32.03 -30.22 2.91
CA PHE A 574 -31.21 -30.84 1.89
C PHE A 574 -31.01 -32.35 2.13
N PHE A 575 -30.73 -32.76 3.37
CA PHE A 575 -30.55 -34.17 3.70
C PHE A 575 -31.78 -35.02 3.44
N LEU A 576 -32.97 -34.49 3.73
CA LEU A 576 -34.23 -35.18 3.48
C LEU A 576 -34.50 -35.33 1.99
N GLU A 577 -34.25 -34.27 1.20
CA GLU A 577 -34.43 -34.28 -0.26
C GLU A 577 -33.50 -35.29 -0.96
N HIS A 578 -32.31 -35.54 -0.41
CA HIS A 578 -31.28 -36.38 -1.00
C HIS A 578 -31.12 -37.75 -0.31
N GLN A 579 -32.04 -38.13 0.58
CA GLN A 579 -32.01 -39.37 1.37
C GLN A 579 -31.90 -40.64 0.50
N ASN A 580 -32.52 -40.64 -0.68
CA ASN A 580 -32.60 -41.80 -1.58
C ASN A 580 -31.28 -42.11 -2.31
N GLY A 581 -30.25 -41.25 -2.18
CA GLY A 581 -28.96 -41.39 -2.86
C GLY A 581 -27.88 -42.19 -2.12
N PHE A 582 -28.13 -42.68 -0.89
CA PHE A 582 -27.13 -43.34 -0.02
C PHE A 582 -25.77 -42.61 0.03
N ARG A 583 -25.78 -41.29 0.18
CA ARG A 583 -24.54 -40.49 0.25
C ARG A 583 -24.18 -40.20 1.71
N PRO A 584 -22.94 -40.45 2.15
CA PRO A 584 -22.54 -40.11 3.51
C PRO A 584 -22.63 -38.60 3.74
N PRO A 585 -23.32 -38.13 4.79
CA PRO A 585 -23.42 -36.71 5.13
C PRO A 585 -22.10 -35.97 5.16
N SER A 586 -21.06 -36.64 5.65
CA SER A 586 -19.71 -36.07 5.76
C SER A 586 -19.11 -35.68 4.41
N VAL A 587 -19.44 -36.39 3.32
CA VAL A 587 -18.88 -36.14 1.98
C VAL A 587 -19.52 -34.92 1.33
N MET A 588 -20.84 -34.79 1.44
CA MET A 588 -21.62 -33.66 0.96
C MET A 588 -21.30 -32.37 1.75
N LEU A 589 -21.13 -32.49 3.06
CA LEU A 589 -20.73 -31.36 3.90
C LEU A 589 -19.31 -30.90 3.59
N ALA A 590 -18.40 -31.85 3.36
CA ALA A 590 -17.05 -31.55 2.90
C ALA A 590 -17.04 -30.79 1.57
N THR A 591 -17.85 -31.17 0.58
CA THR A 591 -17.93 -30.43 -0.69
C THR A 591 -18.54 -29.05 -0.53
N THR A 592 -19.51 -28.89 0.36
CA THR A 592 -20.10 -27.59 0.69
C THR A 592 -19.09 -26.67 1.42
N HIS A 593 -18.35 -27.19 2.40
CA HIS A 593 -17.27 -26.45 3.04
C HIS A 593 -16.15 -26.07 2.07
N LEU A 594 -15.88 -26.87 1.02
CA LEU A 594 -14.91 -26.48 0.01
C LEU A 594 -15.31 -25.20 -0.74
N LEU A 595 -16.61 -24.98 -0.99
CA LEU A 595 -17.07 -23.70 -1.55
C LEU A 595 -16.80 -22.53 -0.60
N HIS A 596 -17.01 -22.75 0.70
CA HIS A 596 -16.71 -21.76 1.74
C HIS A 596 -15.20 -21.47 1.88
N HIS A 597 -14.36 -22.50 1.79
CA HIS A 597 -12.90 -22.30 1.76
C HIS A 597 -12.49 -21.54 0.51
N MET A 598 -13.09 -21.86 -0.64
CA MET A 598 -12.79 -21.21 -1.91
C MET A 598 -13.23 -19.75 -1.92
N SER A 599 -14.37 -19.40 -1.32
CA SER A 599 -14.80 -17.99 -1.22
C SER A 599 -13.76 -17.14 -0.49
N ARG A 600 -13.29 -17.59 0.67
CA ARG A 600 -12.22 -16.91 1.44
C ARG A 600 -10.91 -16.80 0.64
N ILE A 601 -10.50 -17.90 -0.01
CA ILE A 601 -9.26 -17.91 -0.80
C ILE A 601 -9.37 -16.94 -1.99
N PHE A 602 -10.49 -16.90 -2.70
CA PHE A 602 -10.69 -15.93 -3.79
C PHE A 602 -10.72 -14.49 -3.28
N GLU A 603 -11.31 -14.23 -2.12
CA GLU A 603 -11.31 -12.91 -1.49
C GLU A 603 -9.89 -12.45 -1.11
N ASP A 604 -9.10 -13.33 -0.48
CA ASP A 604 -7.69 -13.09 -0.12
C ASP A 604 -6.80 -12.83 -1.36
N HIS A 605 -7.12 -13.50 -2.47
CA HIS A 605 -6.39 -13.39 -3.75
C HIS A 605 -7.01 -12.42 -4.75
N SER A 606 -8.01 -11.63 -4.33
CA SER A 606 -8.68 -10.62 -5.17
C SER A 606 -7.75 -9.48 -5.62
N LEU A 607 -6.57 -9.34 -4.98
CA LEU A 607 -5.54 -8.38 -5.36
C LEU A 607 -4.45 -9.03 -6.24
N PRO A 608 -4.08 -8.41 -7.37
CA PRO A 608 -2.84 -8.74 -8.05
C PRO A 608 -1.67 -8.53 -7.09
N GLN A 609 -0.92 -9.61 -6.82
CA GLN A 609 0.38 -9.48 -6.17
C GLN A 609 1.32 -8.91 -7.21
N SER A 610 1.51 -7.58 -7.21
CA SER A 610 2.44 -6.93 -8.13
C SER A 610 3.86 -7.44 -7.87
N GLY A 611 4.32 -8.33 -8.75
CA GLY A 611 5.74 -8.56 -8.96
C GLY A 611 6.35 -7.25 -9.44
N THR A 612 7.17 -6.61 -8.60
CA THR A 612 8.11 -5.55 -8.99
C THR A 612 7.55 -4.51 -9.97
N GLY A 613 6.49 -3.81 -9.58
CA GLY A 613 6.09 -2.56 -10.23
C GLY A 613 6.88 -1.39 -9.64
N LEU A 614 7.57 -0.62 -10.49
CA LEU A 614 8.18 0.67 -10.14
C LEU A 614 7.17 1.51 -9.33
N GLN A 615 7.42 1.65 -8.03
CA GLN A 615 6.77 2.66 -7.20
C GLN A 615 7.11 4.02 -7.82
N VAL A 616 6.07 4.77 -8.23
CA VAL A 616 6.22 6.17 -8.62
C VAL A 616 6.85 6.91 -7.44
N ASP A 617 8.08 7.40 -7.66
CA ASP A 617 8.92 8.08 -6.69
C ASP A 617 8.13 9.19 -5.97
N SER A 618 8.16 9.20 -4.63
CA SER A 618 7.44 10.19 -3.81
C SER A 618 7.91 11.63 -4.14
N LYS A 619 9.14 11.79 -4.61
CA LYS A 619 9.69 13.07 -5.09
C LYS A 619 8.99 13.59 -6.33
N LEU A 620 8.47 12.71 -7.18
CA LEU A 620 7.81 13.11 -8.42
C LEU A 620 6.37 13.55 -8.15
N ARG A 621 5.65 12.88 -7.23
CA ARG A 621 4.32 13.29 -6.75
C ARG A 621 4.36 14.67 -6.08
N ARG A 622 5.36 14.91 -5.24
CA ARG A 622 5.57 16.20 -4.57
C ARG A 622 5.82 17.34 -5.57
N LYS A 623 6.60 17.10 -6.62
CA LYS A 623 6.87 18.09 -7.68
C LYS A 623 5.66 18.42 -8.56
N ILE A 624 4.70 17.51 -8.68
CA ILE A 624 3.42 17.76 -9.39
C ILE A 624 2.53 18.63 -8.53
N GLN A 625 2.47 18.35 -7.22
CA GLN A 625 1.65 19.11 -6.27
C GLN A 625 2.19 20.54 -6.11
N GLU A 626 3.50 20.71 -5.99
CA GLU A 626 4.17 22.03 -5.98
C GLU A 626 3.88 22.83 -7.27
N LYS A 627 3.77 22.16 -8.43
CA LYS A 627 3.42 22.81 -9.70
C LYS A 627 1.94 23.16 -9.86
N LYS A 628 1.02 22.36 -9.31
CA LYS A 628 -0.43 22.64 -9.31
C LYS A 628 -0.75 23.87 -8.44
N ILE A 629 -0.09 23.99 -7.29
CA ILE A 629 -0.20 25.16 -6.39
C ILE A 629 0.35 26.43 -7.07
N ALA A 630 1.48 26.32 -7.77
CA ALA A 630 2.06 27.45 -8.52
C ALA A 630 1.22 27.93 -9.72
N MET A 631 0.22 27.16 -10.16
CA MET A 631 -0.72 27.50 -11.23
C MET A 631 -2.07 28.02 -10.70
N GLY A 632 -2.19 28.29 -9.40
CA GLY A 632 -3.39 28.87 -8.80
C GLY A 632 -4.51 27.88 -8.44
N HIS A 633 -4.26 26.57 -8.54
CA HIS A 633 -5.20 25.56 -8.04
C HIS A 633 -5.10 25.46 -6.52
N LYS A 634 -6.25 25.38 -5.83
CA LYS A 634 -6.29 25.11 -4.39
C LYS A 634 -5.69 23.73 -4.10
N PRO A 635 -5.01 23.52 -2.95
CA PRO A 635 -4.34 22.26 -2.61
C PRO A 635 -5.26 21.03 -2.62
N ASP A 636 -6.58 21.25 -2.51
CA ASP A 636 -7.60 20.24 -2.22
C ASP A 636 -8.60 20.02 -3.37
N ASP A 637 -8.24 20.34 -4.62
CA ASP A 637 -9.10 20.06 -5.77
C ASP A 637 -9.10 18.56 -6.10
N HIS A 638 -9.87 17.81 -5.32
CA HIS A 638 -10.21 16.41 -5.51
C HIS A 638 -11.73 16.24 -5.49
N VAL A 639 -12.26 15.54 -6.49
CA VAL A 639 -13.54 14.85 -6.35
C VAL A 639 -13.36 13.85 -5.20
N GLU A 640 -14.03 14.09 -4.06
CA GLU A 640 -13.89 13.28 -2.84
C GLU A 640 -14.22 11.80 -3.13
N PRO A 641 -13.26 10.87 -2.99
CA PRO A 641 -13.60 9.47 -2.79
C PRO A 641 -14.23 9.31 -1.39
N PRO A 642 -15.10 8.30 -1.17
CA PRO A 642 -15.83 8.16 0.08
C PRO A 642 -14.86 8.10 1.27
N LYS A 643 -15.07 8.99 2.24
CA LYS A 643 -14.34 9.01 3.51
C LYS A 643 -14.53 7.66 4.21
N VAL A 644 -13.48 6.86 4.26
CA VAL A 644 -13.38 5.79 5.25
C VAL A 644 -13.22 6.48 6.60
N ALA A 645 -14.16 6.27 7.52
CA ALA A 645 -14.09 6.81 8.86
C ALA A 645 -12.83 6.26 9.57
N HIS A 646 -11.77 7.05 9.64
CA HIS A 646 -10.63 6.73 10.50
C HIS A 646 -11.02 7.05 11.95
N LYS A 647 -11.02 6.02 12.81
CA LYS A 647 -11.13 6.17 14.27
C LYS A 647 -10.06 7.16 14.72
N SER A 648 -10.45 8.27 15.37
CA SER A 648 -9.47 9.24 15.84
C SER A 648 -8.52 8.56 16.83
N MET A 649 -7.21 8.74 16.64
CA MET A 649 -6.21 8.20 17.54
C MET A 649 -6.00 9.20 18.68
N THR A 650 -6.16 8.75 19.92
CA THR A 650 -5.85 9.56 21.11
C THR A 650 -4.33 9.64 21.26
N ILE A 651 -3.75 10.84 21.19
CA ILE A 651 -2.32 11.12 21.36
C ILE A 651 -2.13 12.25 22.37
N LEU A 652 -1.00 12.28 23.09
CA LEU A 652 -0.66 13.44 23.92
C LEU A 652 -0.22 14.60 23.02
N ASN A 653 -0.83 15.77 23.21
CA ASN A 653 -0.31 17.01 22.63
C ASN A 653 1.01 17.42 23.35
N GLU A 654 1.66 18.49 22.89
CA GLU A 654 2.95 18.94 23.44
C GLU A 654 2.88 19.24 24.97
N GLU A 655 1.85 19.96 25.41
CA GLU A 655 1.66 20.34 26.83
C GLU A 655 1.36 19.13 27.74
N GLN A 656 0.53 18.21 27.26
CA GLN A 656 0.21 16.96 27.95
C GLN A 656 1.42 16.02 28.00
N LEU A 657 2.24 15.99 26.95
CA LEU A 657 3.49 15.22 26.93
C LEU A 657 4.51 15.77 27.91
N ASP A 658 4.65 17.10 28.00
CA ASP A 658 5.52 17.76 28.98
C ASP A 658 5.06 17.46 30.41
N THR A 659 3.75 17.54 30.66
CA THR A 659 3.14 17.18 31.95
C THR A 659 3.41 15.71 32.31
N PHE A 660 3.24 14.81 31.34
CA PHE A 660 3.53 13.38 31.52
C PHE A 660 5.02 13.13 31.81
N LEU A 661 5.94 13.77 31.08
CA LEU A 661 7.38 13.64 31.30
C LEU A 661 7.80 14.20 32.66
N ALA A 662 7.23 15.33 33.09
CA ALA A 662 7.49 15.92 34.40
C ALA A 662 7.00 15.03 35.55
N ALA A 663 5.85 14.36 35.38
CA ALA A 663 5.35 13.37 36.33
C ALA A 663 6.26 12.12 36.41
N VAL A 664 6.64 11.61 35.25
CA VAL A 664 7.52 10.43 35.11
C VAL A 664 8.91 10.69 35.70
N GLU A 665 9.48 11.89 35.53
CA GLU A 665 10.83 12.21 36.02
C GLU A 665 10.93 12.17 37.55
N GLN A 666 9.81 12.34 38.26
CA GLN A 666 9.74 12.25 39.72
C GLN A 666 9.79 10.80 40.23
N ASP A 667 9.53 9.81 39.37
CA ASP A 667 9.52 8.40 39.74
C ASP A 667 10.87 7.71 39.44
N PRO A 668 11.68 7.36 40.46
CA PRO A 668 13.01 6.78 40.24
C PRO A 668 12.99 5.38 39.61
N ILE A 669 11.87 4.66 39.68
CA ILE A 669 11.71 3.32 39.10
C ILE A 669 11.32 3.47 37.62
N TRP A 670 10.39 4.37 37.33
CA TRP A 670 9.71 4.45 36.04
C TRP A 670 10.25 5.51 35.09
N LYS A 671 11.04 6.48 35.57
CA LYS A 671 11.57 7.58 34.74
C LYS A 671 12.26 7.10 33.47
N ASP A 672 13.21 6.19 33.62
CA ASP A 672 14.00 5.71 32.48
C ASP A 672 13.16 4.78 31.59
N PHE A 673 12.14 4.12 32.15
CA PHE A 673 11.28 3.19 31.43
C PHE A 673 10.38 3.96 30.44
N PHE A 674 9.59 4.90 30.92
CA PHE A 674 8.69 5.68 30.06
C PHE A 674 9.45 6.65 29.16
N TYR A 675 10.57 7.23 29.64
CA TYR A 675 11.44 8.04 28.78
C TYR A 675 12.01 7.22 27.61
N THR A 676 12.41 5.97 27.87
CA THR A 676 12.90 5.08 26.80
C THR A 676 11.78 4.73 25.83
N GLU A 677 10.56 4.46 26.29
CA GLU A 677 9.42 4.19 25.41
C GLU A 677 9.10 5.41 24.51
N LEU A 678 8.95 6.59 25.10
CA LEU A 678 8.61 7.83 24.40
C LEU A 678 9.68 8.31 23.41
N THR A 679 10.91 7.82 23.52
CA THR A 679 12.02 8.18 22.62
C THR A 679 12.33 7.08 21.60
N THR A 680 11.65 5.93 21.66
CA THR A 680 11.94 4.77 20.78
C THR A 680 10.71 4.08 20.18
N GLY A 681 9.51 4.31 20.73
CA GLY A 681 8.26 3.70 20.26
C GLY A 681 8.20 2.17 20.40
N LEU A 682 8.94 1.61 21.37
CA LEU A 682 8.96 0.17 21.63
C LEU A 682 7.60 -0.31 22.11
N ARG A 683 7.17 -1.49 21.65
CA ARG A 683 5.95 -2.10 22.21
C ARG A 683 6.18 -2.48 23.67
N LEU A 684 5.11 -2.49 24.48
CA LEU A 684 5.16 -2.87 25.90
C LEU A 684 5.94 -4.18 26.16
N GLY A 685 5.66 -5.23 25.39
CA GLY A 685 6.39 -6.50 25.51
C GLY A 685 7.87 -6.41 25.08
N GLU A 686 8.20 -5.55 24.11
CA GLU A 686 9.57 -5.33 23.63
C GLU A 686 10.40 -4.60 24.69
N ILE A 687 9.89 -3.50 25.27
CA ILE A 687 10.60 -2.73 26.29
C ILE A 687 10.81 -3.52 27.59
N CYS A 688 9.79 -4.24 28.06
CA CYS A 688 9.93 -5.10 29.22
C CYS A 688 10.91 -6.27 28.98
N GLY A 689 11.08 -6.70 27.72
CA GLY A 689 11.96 -7.79 27.32
C GLY A 689 13.42 -7.39 27.05
N LEU A 690 13.80 -6.13 27.28
CA LEU A 690 15.16 -5.65 27.02
C LEU A 690 16.16 -6.19 28.05
N MET A 691 17.27 -6.72 27.55
CA MET A 691 18.42 -7.16 28.35
C MET A 691 19.63 -6.28 28.11
N TRP A 692 20.57 -6.22 29.06
CA TRP A 692 21.80 -5.44 28.89
C TRP A 692 22.69 -5.92 27.74
N SER A 693 22.49 -7.15 27.27
CA SER A 693 23.13 -7.71 26.07
C SER A 693 22.61 -7.09 24.77
N ASP A 694 21.43 -6.47 24.77
CA ASP A 694 20.87 -5.80 23.60
C ASP A 694 21.42 -4.39 23.39
N PHE A 695 21.91 -3.79 24.48
CA PHE A 695 22.37 -2.40 24.49
C PHE A 695 23.89 -2.33 24.32
N ASP A 696 24.33 -1.70 23.23
CA ASP A 696 25.73 -1.34 23.00
C ASP A 696 25.98 0.08 23.53
N PRO A 697 26.63 0.24 24.71
CA PRO A 697 26.84 1.55 25.32
C PRO A 697 27.83 2.41 24.53
N ARG A 698 28.72 1.83 23.73
CA ARG A 698 29.71 2.57 22.94
C ARG A 698 29.07 3.20 21.70
N LYS A 699 28.23 2.41 21.01
CA LYS A 699 27.55 2.85 19.78
C LYS A 699 26.21 3.54 20.03
N GLY A 700 25.67 3.47 21.26
CA GLY A 700 24.35 4.00 21.57
C GLY A 700 23.24 3.25 20.82
N THR A 701 23.44 1.97 20.51
CA THR A 701 22.47 1.19 19.73
C THR A 701 21.78 0.13 20.57
N LEU A 702 20.50 -0.12 20.27
CA LEU A 702 19.69 -1.14 20.93
C LEU A 702 19.20 -2.18 19.92
N ASN A 703 19.41 -3.46 20.23
CA ASN A 703 18.97 -4.60 19.40
C ASN A 703 17.66 -5.18 19.95
N ILE A 704 16.54 -4.91 19.28
CA ILE A 704 15.25 -5.48 19.64
C ILE A 704 15.15 -6.85 18.99
N SER A 705 15.27 -7.92 19.78
CA SER A 705 15.24 -9.31 19.29
C SER A 705 14.21 -10.19 19.99
N ARG A 706 13.60 -9.68 21.08
CA ARG A 706 12.66 -10.43 21.90
C ARG A 706 11.54 -9.56 22.41
N THR A 707 10.45 -10.21 22.81
CA THR A 707 9.28 -9.59 23.43
C THR A 707 8.80 -10.51 24.53
N LEU A 708 8.40 -9.92 25.65
CA LEU A 708 7.75 -10.67 26.73
C LEU A 708 6.29 -10.88 26.41
N HIS A 709 5.88 -12.13 26.58
CA HIS A 709 4.49 -12.54 26.51
C HIS A 709 4.13 -13.33 27.77
N LYS A 710 2.86 -13.28 28.13
CA LYS A 710 2.33 -14.04 29.26
C LYS A 710 1.77 -15.35 28.72
N GLU A 711 2.31 -16.48 29.18
CA GLU A 711 1.76 -17.81 28.85
C GLU A 711 0.48 -18.09 29.68
N LYS A 712 -0.33 -19.06 29.25
CA LYS A 712 -1.42 -19.63 30.07
C LYS A 712 -0.84 -20.03 31.44
N GLY A 713 -1.35 -19.45 32.53
CA GLY A 713 -0.82 -19.63 33.90
C GLY A 713 -0.04 -18.44 34.46
N GLY A 714 0.10 -17.35 33.71
CA GLY A 714 0.62 -16.08 34.23
C GLY A 714 2.13 -15.94 34.31
N ARG A 715 2.87 -16.97 33.89
CA ARG A 715 4.32 -16.95 33.75
C ARG A 715 4.73 -16.06 32.58
N LEU A 716 5.67 -15.16 32.82
CA LEU A 716 6.28 -14.34 31.77
C LEU A 716 7.33 -15.18 31.03
N VAL A 717 7.19 -15.27 29.71
CA VAL A 717 8.13 -15.99 28.84
C VAL A 717 8.61 -15.07 27.72
N THR A 718 9.89 -15.18 27.39
CA THR A 718 10.49 -14.49 26.25
C THR A 718 10.14 -15.22 24.96
N GLY A 719 9.47 -14.54 24.03
CA GLY A 719 9.25 -15.00 22.67
C GLY A 719 10.07 -14.22 21.64
N GLY A 720 10.15 -14.76 20.42
CA GLY A 720 10.59 -13.98 19.27
C GLY A 720 9.58 -12.87 18.96
N THR A 721 10.05 -11.74 18.44
CA THR A 721 9.19 -10.66 17.94
C THR A 721 8.16 -11.20 16.92
N LYS A 722 6.90 -10.72 16.96
CA LYS A 722 5.72 -11.24 16.23
C LYS A 722 5.84 -11.42 14.69
N THR A 723 6.96 -11.09 14.05
CA THR A 723 7.17 -11.24 12.60
C THR A 723 8.54 -11.88 12.29
N TYR A 724 8.62 -12.70 11.23
CA TYR A 724 9.86 -13.37 10.78
C TYR A 724 11.00 -12.39 10.36
N ALA A 725 10.71 -11.08 10.28
CA ALA A 725 11.69 -10.00 10.07
C ALA A 725 12.01 -9.21 11.35
N GLY A 726 11.50 -9.62 12.51
CA GLY A 726 11.29 -8.74 13.67
C GLY A 726 12.50 -8.40 14.54
N THR A 727 13.72 -8.82 14.17
CA THR A 727 14.93 -8.31 14.83
C THR A 727 15.36 -7.00 14.17
N ARG A 728 15.38 -5.91 14.93
CA ARG A 728 15.80 -4.59 14.43
C ARG A 728 16.82 -3.95 15.37
N LYS A 729 17.73 -3.18 14.79
CA LYS A 729 18.69 -2.36 15.53
C LYS A 729 18.27 -0.90 15.38
N ILE A 730 18.08 -0.22 16.51
CA ILE A 730 17.80 1.21 16.54
C ILE A 730 19.00 1.96 17.10
N ILE A 731 19.27 3.14 16.57
CA ILE A 731 20.19 4.11 17.16
C ILE A 731 19.37 4.91 18.18
N LEU A 732 19.83 4.96 19.42
CA LEU A 732 19.15 5.70 20.48
C LEU A 732 19.55 7.18 20.41
N PRO A 733 18.63 8.10 20.77
CA PRO A 733 19.01 9.46 21.11
C PRO A 733 20.08 9.47 22.22
N ASP A 734 21.01 10.43 22.16
CA ASP A 734 22.11 10.49 23.14
C ASP A 734 21.60 10.58 24.58
N SER A 735 20.51 11.32 24.82
CA SER A 735 19.85 11.41 26.13
C SER A 735 19.37 10.05 26.64
N THR A 736 18.72 9.24 25.79
CA THR A 736 18.28 7.89 26.13
C THR A 736 19.47 6.96 26.35
N ALA A 737 20.50 7.03 25.49
CA ALA A 737 21.70 6.24 25.63
C ALA A 737 22.45 6.54 26.94
N GLU A 738 22.54 7.82 27.35
CA GLU A 738 23.17 8.23 28.61
C GLU A 738 22.41 7.77 29.85
N ARG A 739 21.07 7.84 29.82
CA ARG A 739 20.23 7.27 30.89
C ARG A 739 20.47 5.77 31.03
N LEU A 740 20.46 5.03 29.93
CA LEU A 740 20.74 3.59 29.95
C LEU A 740 22.19 3.27 30.39
N ARG A 741 23.20 4.06 29.97
CA ARG A 741 24.58 3.92 30.44
C ARG A 741 24.67 4.12 31.96
N SER A 742 24.00 5.15 32.47
CA SER A 742 24.00 5.47 33.90
C SER A 742 23.30 4.37 34.70
N ARG A 743 22.14 3.91 34.24
CA ARG A 743 21.41 2.80 34.85
C ARG A 743 22.21 1.49 34.84
N LYS A 744 22.95 1.19 33.76
CA LYS A 744 23.79 -0.02 33.65
C LYS A 744 24.90 -0.08 34.71
N LYS A 745 25.45 1.06 35.15
CA LYS A 745 26.50 1.11 36.18
C LYS A 745 26.05 0.56 37.53
N TYR A 746 24.77 0.72 37.84
CA TYR A 746 24.20 0.36 39.14
C TYR A 746 23.23 -0.84 39.05
N SER A 747 23.10 -1.47 37.88
CA SER A 747 22.19 -2.58 37.69
C SER A 747 22.78 -3.90 38.16
N CYS A 748 22.06 -4.60 39.03
CA CYS A 748 22.36 -5.97 39.45
C CYS A 748 21.55 -7.03 38.67
N SER A 749 20.80 -6.61 37.65
CA SER A 749 19.92 -7.47 36.84
C SER A 749 20.51 -7.72 35.46
N VAL A 750 20.12 -8.83 34.82
CA VAL A 750 20.34 -9.07 33.38
C VAL A 750 19.39 -8.24 32.51
N TRP A 751 18.26 -7.79 33.06
CA TRP A 751 17.24 -6.98 32.39
C TRP A 751 17.53 -5.49 32.54
N VAL A 752 17.30 -4.74 31.47
CA VAL A 752 17.40 -3.26 31.49
C VAL A 752 16.37 -2.68 32.46
N PHE A 753 15.14 -3.19 32.37
CA PHE A 753 14.04 -2.88 33.25
C PHE A 753 13.60 -4.17 33.94
N HIS A 754 13.91 -4.28 35.23
CA HIS A 754 13.61 -5.45 36.06
C HIS A 754 12.49 -5.15 37.04
N ASN A 755 11.90 -6.20 37.59
CA ASN A 755 10.96 -6.06 38.69
C ASN A 755 11.69 -5.47 39.92
N PRO A 756 11.17 -4.40 40.56
CA PRO A 756 11.82 -3.78 41.72
C PRO A 756 11.96 -4.70 42.93
N LEU A 757 11.02 -5.64 43.11
CA LEU A 757 11.00 -6.59 44.23
C LEU A 757 11.73 -7.91 43.90
N ARG A 758 11.99 -8.16 42.62
CA ARG A 758 12.63 -9.39 42.09
C ARG A 758 13.58 -9.04 40.94
N PRO A 759 14.78 -8.50 41.22
CA PRO A 759 15.70 -8.02 40.18
C PRO A 759 16.08 -9.08 39.13
N GLU A 760 15.99 -10.36 39.45
CA GLU A 760 16.20 -11.48 38.53
C GLU A 760 15.11 -11.61 37.44
N ALA A 761 13.92 -11.04 37.66
CA ALA A 761 12.79 -11.08 36.76
C ALA A 761 12.64 -9.76 35.95
N PRO A 762 12.15 -9.82 34.71
CA PRO A 762 11.90 -8.62 33.93
C PRO A 762 10.76 -7.78 34.53
N MET A 763 10.68 -6.51 34.12
CA MET A 763 9.54 -5.66 34.42
C MET A 763 8.25 -6.31 33.91
N ASN A 764 7.22 -6.37 34.76
CA ASN A 764 5.95 -6.98 34.38
C ASN A 764 5.15 -6.00 33.49
N PRO A 765 4.76 -6.40 32.26
CA PRO A 765 3.94 -5.57 31.38
C PRO A 765 2.67 -5.01 32.02
N THR A 766 1.96 -5.82 32.83
CA THR A 766 0.74 -5.40 33.53
C THR A 766 1.04 -4.32 34.56
N THR A 767 2.14 -4.44 35.29
CA THR A 767 2.56 -3.41 36.26
C THR A 767 2.90 -2.10 35.56
N ALA A 768 3.63 -2.15 34.44
CA ALA A 768 3.93 -0.97 33.64
C ALA A 768 2.68 -0.30 33.07
N TYR A 769 1.71 -1.09 32.62
CA TYR A 769 0.42 -0.60 32.16
C TYR A 769 -0.39 0.08 33.28
N HIS A 770 -0.49 -0.54 34.46
CA HIS A 770 -1.17 0.08 35.60
C HIS A 770 -0.49 1.36 36.06
N GLN A 771 0.85 1.40 36.05
CA GLN A 771 1.58 2.62 36.37
C GLN A 771 1.29 3.74 35.37
N LEU A 772 1.21 3.43 34.08
CA LEU A 772 0.78 4.41 33.07
C LEU A 772 -0.61 4.98 33.41
N LYS A 773 -1.59 4.11 33.65
CA LYS A 773 -2.96 4.54 34.02
C LYS A 773 -2.98 5.39 35.28
N LYS A 774 -2.17 5.06 36.28
CA LYS A 774 -2.01 5.83 37.50
C LYS A 774 -1.48 7.24 37.23
N ILE A 775 -0.38 7.36 36.48
CA ILE A 775 0.23 8.65 36.14
C ILE A 775 -0.76 9.52 35.36
N LEU A 776 -1.50 8.93 34.41
CA LEU A 776 -2.49 9.67 33.63
C LEU A 776 -3.61 10.22 34.52
N ALA A 777 -4.14 9.41 35.43
CA ALA A 777 -5.21 9.81 36.35
C ALA A 777 -4.75 10.87 37.38
N GLU A 778 -3.54 10.75 37.93
CA GLU A 778 -3.01 11.68 38.94
C GLU A 778 -2.71 13.07 38.39
N HIS A 779 -2.51 13.19 37.07
CA HIS A 779 -2.14 14.43 36.39
C HIS A 779 -3.22 14.93 35.42
N ASP A 780 -4.44 14.41 35.51
CA ASP A 780 -5.60 14.79 34.68
C ASP A 780 -5.31 14.72 33.15
N LEU A 781 -4.52 13.72 32.76
CA LEU A 781 -4.16 13.46 31.37
C LEU A 781 -5.19 12.52 30.72
N PRO A 782 -5.37 12.60 29.38
CA PRO A 782 -6.35 11.77 28.68
C PRO A 782 -6.07 10.27 28.89
N ASP A 783 -7.13 9.46 28.92
CA ASP A 783 -6.98 8.03 29.07
C ASP A 783 -6.33 7.42 27.82
N LEU A 784 -5.13 6.85 28.00
CA LEU A 784 -4.32 6.27 26.92
C LEU A 784 -4.04 4.81 27.19
N ARG A 785 -4.07 3.99 26.13
CA ARG A 785 -3.47 2.65 26.16
C ARG A 785 -1.96 2.80 26.05
N PHE A 786 -1.21 1.80 26.48
CA PHE A 786 0.25 1.82 26.32
C PHE A 786 0.68 1.94 24.86
N HIS A 787 -0.12 1.40 23.92
CA HIS A 787 0.17 1.54 22.49
C HIS A 787 0.06 2.99 21.99
N ASP A 788 -0.70 3.83 22.68
CA ASP A 788 -0.94 5.22 22.28
C ASP A 788 0.27 6.13 22.64
N LEU A 789 1.14 5.71 23.57
CA LEU A 789 2.45 6.36 23.79
C LEU A 789 3.38 6.17 22.58
N ARG A 790 3.39 4.97 21.99
CA ARG A 790 4.07 4.71 20.72
C ARG A 790 3.48 5.54 19.58
N HIS A 791 2.16 5.72 19.53
CA HIS A 791 1.54 6.63 18.57
C HIS A 791 1.98 8.07 18.80
N THR A 792 2.06 8.51 20.07
CA THR A 792 2.59 9.82 20.46
C THR A 792 4.04 10.00 19.96
N PHE A 793 4.95 9.07 20.23
CA PHE A 793 6.32 9.10 19.69
C PHE A 793 6.34 9.20 18.16
N ALA A 794 5.56 8.37 17.47
CA ALA A 794 5.55 8.30 16.02
C ALA A 794 5.00 9.59 15.38
N THR A 795 3.93 10.15 15.96
CA THR A 795 3.35 11.43 15.57
C THR A 795 4.35 12.56 15.77
N HIS A 796 4.99 12.65 16.94
CA HIS A 796 6.01 13.68 17.21
C HIS A 796 7.24 13.52 16.32
N ALA A 797 7.71 12.29 16.07
CA ALA A 797 8.83 12.03 15.17
C ALA A 797 8.53 12.48 13.73
N LEU A 798 7.32 12.19 13.23
CA LEU A 798 6.89 12.68 11.92
C LEU A 798 6.81 14.20 11.92
N SER A 799 6.11 14.81 12.89
CA SER A 799 5.97 16.27 13.01
C SER A 799 7.32 17.01 13.04
N ASN A 800 8.36 16.37 13.58
CA ASN A 800 9.74 16.89 13.63
C ASN A 800 10.61 16.52 12.41
N GLY A 801 10.01 15.98 11.34
CA GLY A 801 10.65 15.77 10.04
C GLY A 801 11.34 14.42 9.84
N VAL A 802 11.13 13.43 10.72
CA VAL A 802 11.63 12.07 10.50
C VAL A 802 10.89 11.44 9.32
N ASP A 803 11.62 10.92 8.32
CA ASP A 803 10.98 10.31 7.17
C ASP A 803 10.30 8.97 7.53
N ALA A 804 9.18 8.67 6.87
CA ALA A 804 8.36 7.51 7.18
C ALA A 804 9.08 6.15 7.03
N LYS A 805 10.14 6.08 6.20
CA LYS A 805 10.95 4.84 6.04
C LYS A 805 11.87 4.66 7.24
N THR A 806 12.50 5.72 7.71
CA THR A 806 13.29 5.72 8.95
C THR A 806 12.41 5.38 10.16
N LEU A 807 11.25 6.02 10.28
CA LEU A 807 10.30 5.72 11.36
C LEU A 807 9.76 4.28 11.28
N SER A 808 9.47 3.78 10.06
CA SER A 808 9.10 2.37 9.85
C SER A 808 10.18 1.40 10.35
N GLY A 809 11.45 1.74 10.15
CA GLY A 809 12.59 0.99 10.64
C GLY A 809 12.70 0.99 12.17
N ILE A 810 12.48 2.14 12.81
CA ILE A 810 12.47 2.29 14.27
C ILE A 810 11.30 1.51 14.90
N LEU A 811 10.10 1.62 14.33
CA LEU A 811 8.88 0.99 14.83
C LEU A 811 8.79 -0.52 14.50
N GLY A 812 9.62 -1.02 13.58
CA GLY A 812 9.61 -2.42 13.15
C GLY A 812 8.40 -2.79 12.31
N HIS A 813 7.89 -1.86 11.49
CA HIS A 813 6.84 -2.14 10.51
C HIS A 813 7.43 -2.84 9.28
N THR A 814 6.74 -3.86 8.77
CA THR A 814 7.20 -4.66 7.61
C THR A 814 7.13 -3.89 6.29
N LYS A 815 6.30 -2.83 6.23
CA LYS A 815 6.15 -1.94 5.07
C LYS A 815 6.07 -0.49 5.55
N ALA A 816 6.82 0.41 4.90
CA ALA A 816 6.77 1.84 5.19
C ALA A 816 5.40 2.47 4.91
N SER A 817 4.64 1.91 3.96
CA SER A 817 3.27 2.34 3.67
C SER A 817 2.35 2.24 4.89
N PHE A 818 2.48 1.19 5.69
CA PHE A 818 1.69 1.04 6.92
C PHE A 818 1.96 2.18 7.90
N THR A 819 3.21 2.66 8.01
CA THR A 819 3.56 3.84 8.83
C THR A 819 2.91 5.09 8.27
N VAL A 820 2.96 5.30 6.95
CA VAL A 820 2.32 6.47 6.32
C VAL A 820 0.82 6.45 6.53
N ASP A 821 0.15 5.33 6.23
CA ASP A 821 -1.30 5.17 6.34
C ASP A 821 -1.78 5.37 7.79
N THR A 822 -1.02 4.87 8.76
CA THR A 822 -1.35 5.01 10.19
C THR A 822 -1.27 6.46 10.65
N TYR A 823 -0.28 7.23 10.19
CA TYR A 823 -0.02 8.58 10.70
C TYR A 823 -0.34 9.69 9.69
N THR A 824 -1.15 9.40 8.66
CA THR A 824 -1.47 10.32 7.56
C THR A 824 -1.89 11.72 8.03
N HIS A 825 -2.65 11.81 9.13
CA HIS A 825 -3.09 13.08 9.73
C HIS A 825 -1.94 14.06 10.07
N THR A 826 -0.80 13.56 10.57
CA THR A 826 0.38 14.38 10.91
C THR A 826 1.08 14.97 9.69
N THR A 827 1.01 14.30 8.53
CA THR A 827 1.68 14.78 7.32
C THR A 827 1.03 16.06 6.78
N THR A 828 -0.29 16.21 6.94
CA THR A 828 -1.03 17.41 6.54
C THR A 828 -0.67 18.62 7.42
N ASP A 829 -0.57 18.43 8.73
CA ASP A 829 -0.17 19.49 9.67
C ASP A 829 1.30 19.89 9.52
N MET A 830 2.19 18.95 9.19
CA MET A 830 3.59 19.25 8.81
C MET A 830 3.67 20.13 7.56
N HIS A 831 2.85 19.86 6.55
CA HIS A 831 2.81 20.68 5.34
C HIS A 831 2.34 22.11 5.64
N ARG A 832 1.40 22.28 6.58
CA ARG A 832 0.94 23.59 7.07
C ARG A 832 2.04 24.32 7.85
N LYS A 833 2.65 23.68 8.85
CA LYS A 833 3.74 24.26 9.67
C LYS A 833 4.97 24.61 8.82
N ALA A 834 5.33 23.78 7.84
CA ALA A 834 6.42 24.07 6.91
C ALA A 834 6.11 25.26 6.00
N ALA A 835 4.85 25.42 5.56
CA ALA A 835 4.41 26.60 4.80
C ALA A 835 4.41 27.87 5.65
N GLU A 836 4.02 27.79 6.93
CA GLU A 836 4.07 28.90 7.89
C GLU A 836 5.51 29.33 8.23
N ILE A 837 6.43 28.38 8.45
CA ILE A 837 7.85 28.68 8.70
C ILE A 837 8.49 29.32 7.46
N VAL A 838 8.21 28.81 6.27
CA VAL A 838 8.70 29.41 5.01
C VAL A 838 8.07 30.79 4.78
N GLY A 839 6.79 30.97 5.11
CA GLY A 839 6.10 32.27 5.07
C GLY A 839 6.70 33.29 6.04
N GLY A 840 6.94 32.91 7.30
CA GLY A 840 7.57 33.75 8.32
C GLY A 840 9.03 34.10 7.98
N PHE A 841 9.81 33.13 7.48
CA PHE A 841 11.17 33.38 7.00
C PHE A 841 11.19 34.37 5.83
N LEU A 842 10.22 34.30 4.91
CA LEU A 842 10.07 35.26 3.82
C LEU A 842 9.65 36.65 4.34
N SER A 843 8.78 36.73 5.34
CA SER A 843 8.38 38.00 5.98
C SER A 843 9.52 38.67 6.75
N ASP A 844 10.31 37.90 7.49
CA ASP A 844 11.45 38.41 8.27
C ASP A 844 12.64 38.83 7.39
N TYR A 845 12.82 38.18 6.22
CA TYR A 845 13.92 38.46 5.30
C TYR A 845 13.60 39.53 4.24
N LEU A 846 12.31 39.75 3.94
CA LEU A 846 11.83 40.74 2.94
C LEU A 846 11.07 41.92 3.58
N GLY A 847 11.20 42.11 4.89
CA GLY A 847 10.52 43.17 5.65
C GLY A 847 10.79 44.57 5.08
N GLU A 848 9.71 45.32 4.82
CA GLU A 848 9.52 46.58 4.09
C GLU A 848 9.33 46.49 2.55
N GLU A 849 9.92 45.52 1.84
CA GLU A 849 9.76 45.45 0.37
C GLU A 849 8.45 44.79 -0.11
N MET A 850 7.74 44.08 0.77
CA MET A 850 6.49 43.38 0.45
C MET A 850 5.20 44.17 0.76
N ALA A 851 5.31 45.37 1.33
CA ALA A 851 4.16 46.22 1.64
C ALA A 851 3.23 46.51 0.43
N PRO A 852 3.73 46.70 -0.81
CA PRO A 852 2.86 46.96 -1.96
C PRO A 852 1.99 45.76 -2.37
N TRP A 853 2.44 44.53 -2.10
CA TRP A 853 1.77 43.30 -2.52
C TRP A 853 0.64 42.89 -1.56
N GLN A 854 0.74 43.18 -0.27
CA GLN A 854 -0.32 42.94 0.71
C GLN A 854 -1.50 43.92 0.58
N SER A 855 -1.25 45.16 0.12
CA SER A 855 -2.30 46.15 -0.17
C SER A 855 -3.10 45.85 -1.45
N ALA A 856 -2.52 45.09 -2.39
CA ALA A 856 -3.22 44.69 -3.62
C ALA A 856 -4.22 43.54 -3.36
N GLU A 857 -3.90 42.65 -2.41
CA GLU A 857 -4.74 41.50 -2.05
C GLU A 857 -6.00 41.91 -1.27
N THR A 858 -5.89 42.94 -0.42
CA THR A 858 -7.03 43.53 0.32
C THR A 858 -7.95 44.37 -0.57
N ALA A 859 -7.43 45.00 -1.63
CA ALA A 859 -8.25 45.72 -2.61
C ALA A 859 -9.07 44.77 -3.51
N ALA A 860 -8.53 43.59 -3.82
CA ALA A 860 -9.23 42.59 -4.63
C ALA A 860 -10.38 41.88 -3.87
N THR A 861 -10.28 41.77 -2.54
CA THR A 861 -11.35 41.18 -1.70
C THR A 861 -12.52 42.14 -1.48
N ALA A 862 -12.29 43.46 -1.46
CA ALA A 862 -13.35 44.46 -1.32
C ALA A 862 -14.16 44.70 -2.60
N ALA A 863 -13.65 44.30 -3.78
CA ALA A 863 -14.34 44.42 -5.06
C ALA A 863 -15.25 43.22 -5.41
N SER A 864 -15.26 42.19 -4.55
CA SER A 864 -16.03 40.94 -4.76
C SER A 864 -17.13 40.70 -3.71
N THR A 865 -17.44 41.70 -2.88
CA THR A 865 -18.67 41.79 -2.07
C THR A 865 -19.54 42.89 -2.64
#